data_AF-A0A958AP01-F1
#
_entry.id   AF-A0A958AP01-F1
#
_cell.length_a   1.000
_cell.length_b   1.000
_cell.length_c   1.000
_cell.angle_alpha   90.00
_cell.angle_beta   90.00
_cell.angle_gamma   90.00
#
_symmetry.space_group_name_H-M   'P 1'
#
loop_
_entity.id
_entity.type
_entity.pdbx_description
1 polymer ?
#
loop_
_entity_poly.entity_id
_entity_poly.type
_entity_poly.pdbx_seq_one_letter_code
_entity_poly.pdbx_strand_id
1 'polypeptide(L)'
;MAVEITGDPAQLLSPTEFECVVSVVPDYVPAVQRIKQAVRIKKPLQILVQNSTCTIWLERLANSYGDEQVRYQARTARDLLTKRWQTEIPVHITNEAILASGFLDAQIVPRTGQSFDEIILEHYWGEFFTFVQFPLSLAGDLVAGLEPERWQTNRDLPLVMQVLETRKRSWLEQETQPNRQKLIRAVFEDPRSLKNDLRRYKLLQHYPSKLGQTIIGGSYTLFKNLGMDPNSVDISGLNLGNTIQQIQYYLNSLSTSISSLADLEDALDQMSGLLAEEFEWVTTLLRDKQVDLLPNQQLLQRISSQFRPILPHIEAGLEILQLLIPPSYPLDPVNNSTVDDWFQWAANHYLPYRFWLEENDQWDEIIAEYANRYANWFFENYTTNKYQYQDRWVFSLLNQAVVSLAQGRKVLFIIIDNFNFKYLQTLKSQFNYQGFRVVEEKSVWSLIPTATTVSKLALVAGEPDLHEAKGYNYPDILKKNWQGHFAKYKMTYLSKLGDLQKRNRFDEDLILLNYLPIDTTLHEDEEQIGSTHSVEIRSKIKTLVEATIQFAKRARVEQDLAIYIASDHGSTKIPSDLHNPIDDKFYREQAESRHHRYISVTKTKATKPTDYDKTHCYIIRTDSHGTKDNYFIPRGYGRFLATNESIYVHGGLTPEETIVPFCRLERVEIEAKQPDISLPNNLIRYSVKANLVFVVGNPNDYEITDVELDITESDLPGVIIKAIPAGKSSEIIIPVRIKRQPGSPSLEAVLIEGSFELQGQHFTIQPIAISVKARSLMESKTEFDFGV
;
A
#
# COMPACT_ATOMS: atom_id res chain seq x y z
N MET A 1 -73.99 0.64 14.35
CA MET A 1 -74.05 -0.32 13.23
C MET A 1 -74.30 -1.69 13.81
N ALA A 2 -75.28 -2.46 13.32
CA ALA A 2 -75.64 -3.73 13.93
C ALA A 2 -74.94 -4.93 13.29
N VAL A 3 -74.75 -4.97 11.97
CA VAL A 3 -74.08 -6.13 11.32
C VAL A 3 -73.19 -5.68 10.16
N GLU A 4 -72.00 -6.26 10.08
CA GLU A 4 -71.04 -6.05 8.99
C GLU A 4 -70.69 -7.40 8.36
N ILE A 5 -70.96 -7.52 7.06
CA ILE A 5 -70.68 -8.73 6.27
C ILE A 5 -69.52 -8.42 5.33
N THR A 6 -68.43 -9.17 5.49
CA THR A 6 -67.23 -9.07 4.68
C THR A 6 -67.17 -10.23 3.69
N GLY A 7 -67.30 -9.95 2.39
CA GLY A 7 -67.13 -10.95 1.33
C GLY A 7 -65.66 -11.12 0.96
N ASP A 8 -65.10 -12.32 1.14
CA ASP A 8 -63.70 -12.66 0.86
C ASP A 8 -63.59 -14.00 0.09
N PRO A 9 -64.10 -14.07 -1.14
CA PRO A 9 -64.09 -15.32 -1.91
C PRO A 9 -62.68 -15.82 -2.26
N ALA A 10 -61.66 -14.96 -2.15
CA ALA A 10 -60.26 -15.28 -2.39
C ALA A 10 -59.50 -15.72 -1.12
N GLN A 11 -60.19 -15.82 0.02
CA GLN A 11 -59.64 -16.29 1.31
C GLN A 11 -58.40 -15.50 1.78
N LEU A 12 -58.44 -14.18 1.62
CA LEU A 12 -57.35 -13.26 1.96
C LEU A 12 -57.33 -12.87 3.44
N LEU A 13 -58.42 -13.10 4.17
CA LEU A 13 -58.58 -12.72 5.58
C LEU A 13 -58.54 -13.93 6.52
N SER A 14 -57.99 -13.71 7.72
CA SER A 14 -57.97 -14.73 8.76
C SER A 14 -59.37 -14.97 9.33
N PRO A 15 -59.88 -16.21 9.33
CA PRO A 15 -61.20 -16.53 9.90
C PRO A 15 -61.33 -16.24 11.40
N THR A 16 -60.21 -16.14 12.12
CA THR A 16 -60.17 -15.96 13.58
C THR A 16 -60.59 -14.57 14.06
N GLU A 17 -60.61 -13.59 13.16
CA GLU A 17 -60.98 -12.20 13.47
C GLU A 17 -62.49 -11.94 13.39
N PHE A 18 -63.29 -12.96 13.02
CA PHE A 18 -64.72 -12.83 12.76
C PHE A 18 -65.56 -13.71 13.68
N GLU A 19 -66.71 -13.19 14.12
CA GLU A 19 -67.63 -13.89 15.04
C GLU A 19 -68.45 -14.97 14.33
N CYS A 20 -68.53 -14.90 13.01
CA CYS A 20 -69.19 -15.87 12.16
C CYS A 20 -68.47 -15.99 10.81
N VAL A 21 -68.22 -17.22 10.36
CA VAL A 21 -67.55 -17.48 9.08
C VAL A 21 -68.45 -18.37 8.23
N VAL A 22 -68.60 -18.03 6.95
CA VAL A 22 -69.39 -18.74 5.94
C VAL A 22 -68.45 -19.21 4.84
N SER A 23 -67.89 -20.40 5.00
CA SER A 23 -66.89 -20.97 4.08
C SER A 23 -67.49 -22.02 3.14
N VAL A 24 -68.63 -22.60 3.50
CA VAL A 24 -69.40 -23.54 2.66
C VAL A 24 -70.87 -23.16 2.58
N VAL A 25 -71.58 -23.68 1.55
CA VAL A 25 -73.01 -23.40 1.32
C VAL A 25 -73.91 -23.68 2.54
N PRO A 26 -73.71 -24.76 3.33
CA PRO A 26 -74.50 -25.02 4.53
C PRO A 26 -74.43 -23.93 5.62
N ASP A 27 -73.34 -23.16 5.68
CA ASP A 27 -73.14 -22.11 6.69
C ASP A 27 -74.05 -20.90 6.47
N TYR A 28 -74.62 -20.76 5.26
CA TYR A 28 -75.48 -19.64 4.88
C TYR A 28 -76.70 -19.50 5.79
N VAL A 29 -77.45 -20.58 6.02
CA VAL A 29 -78.70 -20.51 6.80
C VAL A 29 -78.43 -20.14 8.27
N PRO A 30 -77.47 -20.75 8.98
CA PRO A 30 -77.06 -20.30 10.32
C PRO A 30 -76.60 -18.84 10.35
N ALA A 31 -75.84 -18.38 9.36
CA ALA A 31 -75.39 -16.99 9.28
C ALA A 31 -76.57 -16.02 9.14
N VAL A 32 -77.54 -16.30 8.26
CA VAL A 32 -78.76 -15.49 8.10
C VAL A 32 -79.55 -15.39 9.41
N GLN A 33 -79.66 -16.47 10.17
CA GLN A 33 -80.33 -16.46 11.47
C GLN A 33 -79.63 -15.55 12.47
N ARG A 34 -78.29 -15.63 12.54
CA ARG A 34 -77.46 -14.77 13.40
C ARG A 34 -77.57 -13.30 13.01
N ILE A 35 -77.57 -12.98 11.71
CA ILE A 35 -77.79 -11.62 11.20
C ILE A 35 -79.14 -11.08 11.67
N LYS A 36 -80.23 -11.83 11.45
CA LYS A 36 -81.58 -11.43 11.86
C LYS A 36 -81.68 -11.17 13.36
N GLN A 37 -81.04 -12.03 14.16
CA GLN A 37 -81.01 -11.86 15.62
C GLN A 37 -80.23 -10.61 16.02
N ALA A 38 -79.03 -10.42 15.48
CA ALA A 38 -78.15 -9.28 15.77
C ALA A 38 -78.82 -7.93 15.41
N VAL A 39 -79.47 -7.84 14.24
CA VAL A 39 -80.25 -6.65 13.84
C VAL A 39 -81.39 -6.37 14.82
N ARG A 40 -82.16 -7.40 15.21
CA ARG A 40 -83.31 -7.25 16.13
C ARG A 40 -82.90 -6.73 17.51
N ILE A 41 -81.78 -7.20 18.04
CA ILE A 41 -81.29 -6.81 19.38
C ILE A 41 -80.28 -5.65 19.34
N LYS A 42 -80.00 -5.09 18.14
CA LYS A 42 -79.01 -4.04 17.89
C LYS A 42 -77.60 -4.38 18.42
N LYS A 43 -77.21 -5.65 18.39
CA LYS A 43 -75.87 -6.10 18.79
C LYS A 43 -74.95 -6.08 17.57
N PRO A 44 -73.72 -5.54 17.66
CA PRO A 44 -72.73 -5.64 16.58
C PRO A 44 -72.42 -7.11 16.26
N LEU A 45 -72.30 -7.43 14.99
CA LEU A 45 -71.92 -8.77 14.50
C LEU A 45 -71.03 -8.63 13.26
N GLN A 46 -69.85 -9.24 13.27
CA GLN A 46 -68.95 -9.31 12.12
C GLN A 46 -68.95 -10.72 11.49
N ILE A 47 -69.19 -10.77 10.18
CA ILE A 47 -69.32 -12.01 9.42
C ILE A 47 -68.35 -12.02 8.25
N LEU A 48 -67.56 -13.09 8.13
CA LEU A 48 -66.71 -13.35 6.96
C LEU A 48 -67.38 -14.35 6.03
N VAL A 49 -67.41 -14.09 4.73
CA VAL A 49 -68.03 -14.96 3.72
C VAL A 49 -67.01 -15.32 2.65
N GLN A 50 -66.48 -16.53 2.73
CA GLN A 50 -65.44 -17.04 1.82
C GLN A 50 -66.01 -17.90 0.68
N ASN A 51 -67.24 -18.39 0.81
CA ASN A 51 -67.88 -19.13 -0.27
C ASN A 51 -68.47 -18.17 -1.33
N SER A 52 -67.95 -18.22 -2.56
CA SER A 52 -68.34 -17.34 -3.67
C SER A 52 -69.86 -17.27 -3.93
N THR A 53 -70.58 -18.38 -3.76
CA THR A 53 -72.04 -18.42 -3.94
C THR A 53 -72.76 -17.72 -2.78
N CYS A 54 -72.32 -17.98 -1.55
CA CYS A 54 -72.88 -17.34 -0.37
C CYS A 54 -72.58 -15.84 -0.31
N THR A 55 -71.46 -15.40 -0.87
CA THR A 55 -71.09 -13.99 -1.00
C THR A 55 -72.19 -13.21 -1.75
N ILE A 56 -72.64 -13.72 -2.90
CA ILE A 56 -73.72 -13.13 -3.70
C ILE A 56 -75.04 -13.11 -2.93
N TRP A 57 -75.36 -14.20 -2.22
CA TRP A 57 -76.60 -14.31 -1.48
C TRP A 57 -76.64 -13.37 -0.26
N LEU A 58 -75.54 -13.25 0.47
CA LEU A 58 -75.44 -12.39 1.64
C LEU A 58 -75.30 -10.90 1.28
N GLU A 59 -74.70 -10.57 0.13
CA GLU A 59 -74.76 -9.22 -0.45
C GLU A 59 -76.20 -8.81 -0.76
N ARG A 60 -76.96 -9.66 -1.44
CA ARG A 60 -78.40 -9.42 -1.71
C ARG A 60 -79.20 -9.30 -0.43
N LEU A 61 -78.90 -10.13 0.57
CA LEU A 61 -79.53 -10.03 1.89
C LEU A 61 -79.21 -8.68 2.54
N ALA A 62 -77.94 -8.26 2.56
CA ALA A 62 -77.55 -6.98 3.12
C ALA A 62 -78.30 -5.84 2.45
N ASN A 63 -78.39 -5.81 1.11
CA ASN A 63 -79.14 -4.77 0.37
C ASN A 63 -80.64 -4.71 0.74
N SER A 64 -81.23 -5.76 1.31
CA SER A 64 -82.62 -5.75 1.80
C SER A 64 -82.80 -5.07 3.16
N TYR A 65 -81.71 -4.85 3.90
CA TYR A 65 -81.64 -4.07 5.13
C TYR A 65 -80.83 -2.80 4.84
N GLY A 66 -81.41 -1.61 4.93
CA GLY A 66 -80.65 -0.39 4.61
C GLY A 66 -79.30 -0.31 5.36
N ASP A 67 -78.30 0.35 4.76
CA ASP A 67 -76.88 0.34 5.19
C ASP A 67 -76.63 0.65 6.68
N GLU A 68 -77.58 1.29 7.37
CA GLU A 68 -77.52 1.55 8.81
C GLU A 68 -77.65 0.28 9.68
N GLN A 69 -78.30 -0.76 9.15
CA GLN A 69 -78.62 -2.00 9.84
C GLN A 69 -77.67 -3.14 9.48
N VAL A 70 -77.47 -3.40 8.17
CA VAL A 70 -76.55 -4.42 7.67
C VAL A 70 -75.75 -3.81 6.54
N ARG A 71 -74.42 -3.76 6.71
CA ARG A 71 -73.52 -3.31 5.66
C ARG A 71 -72.79 -4.51 5.08
N TYR A 72 -72.76 -4.59 3.75
CA TYR A 72 -71.90 -5.52 3.03
C TYR A 72 -70.69 -4.79 2.46
N GLN A 73 -69.50 -5.37 2.64
CA GLN A 73 -68.27 -4.90 2.03
C GLN A 73 -67.55 -6.10 1.39
N ALA A 74 -67.26 -6.01 0.10
CA ALA A 74 -66.33 -6.94 -0.53
C ALA A 74 -64.89 -6.57 -0.13
N ARG A 75 -64.09 -7.57 0.24
CA ARG A 75 -62.65 -7.44 0.42
C ARG A 75 -61.98 -8.10 -0.75
N THR A 76 -61.54 -7.27 -1.68
CA THR A 76 -60.84 -7.72 -2.88
C THR A 76 -59.32 -7.61 -2.67
N ALA A 77 -58.55 -8.35 -3.47
CA ALA A 77 -57.08 -8.25 -3.48
C ALA A 77 -56.63 -6.79 -3.71
N ARG A 78 -57.35 -6.07 -4.57
CA ARG A 78 -57.16 -4.65 -4.85
C ARG A 78 -57.40 -3.77 -3.61
N ASP A 79 -58.45 -4.01 -2.83
CA ASP A 79 -58.74 -3.22 -1.61
C ASP A 79 -57.65 -3.40 -0.55
N LEU A 80 -57.18 -4.64 -0.38
CA LEU A 80 -56.11 -4.95 0.55
C LEU A 80 -54.78 -4.34 0.12
N LEU A 81 -54.46 -4.42 -1.18
CA LEU A 81 -53.24 -3.82 -1.71
C LEU A 81 -53.28 -2.29 -1.60
N THR A 82 -54.42 -1.66 -1.96
CA THR A 82 -54.63 -0.21 -1.80
C THR A 82 -54.43 0.23 -0.34
N LYS A 83 -54.97 -0.53 0.61
CA LYS A 83 -54.81 -0.24 2.04
C LYS A 83 -53.37 -0.42 2.51
N ARG A 84 -52.69 -1.48 2.07
CA ARG A 84 -51.32 -1.82 2.49
C ARG A 84 -50.30 -0.84 1.91
N TRP A 85 -50.44 -0.50 0.63
CA TRP A 85 -49.51 0.38 -0.06
C TRP A 85 -49.87 1.86 0.10
N GLN A 86 -51.09 2.18 0.54
CA GLN A 86 -51.62 3.55 0.65
C GLN A 86 -51.55 4.31 -0.68
N THR A 87 -51.66 3.59 -1.80
CA THR A 87 -51.56 4.10 -3.16
C THR A 87 -52.76 3.64 -3.97
N GLU A 88 -53.27 4.51 -4.85
CA GLU A 88 -54.35 4.17 -5.76
C GLU A 88 -53.88 3.17 -6.83
N ILE A 89 -54.59 2.05 -6.93
CA ILE A 89 -54.31 1.01 -7.94
C ILE A 89 -55.00 1.40 -9.26
N PRO A 90 -54.38 1.28 -10.45
CA PRO A 90 -55.04 1.63 -11.72
C PRO A 90 -56.25 0.75 -12.03
N VAL A 91 -57.35 1.32 -12.55
CA VAL A 91 -58.66 0.64 -12.75
C VAL A 91 -58.58 -0.64 -13.61
N HIS A 92 -57.62 -0.71 -14.53
CA HIS A 92 -57.44 -1.85 -15.43
C HIS A 92 -56.77 -3.08 -14.77
N ILE A 93 -56.26 -2.95 -13.53
CA ILE A 93 -55.62 -4.04 -12.79
C ILE A 93 -56.68 -4.89 -12.07
N THR A 94 -56.75 -6.18 -12.42
CA THR A 94 -57.72 -7.14 -11.86
C THR A 94 -57.21 -7.82 -10.59
N ASN A 95 -58.13 -8.39 -9.80
CA ASN A 95 -57.79 -9.11 -8.57
C ASN A 95 -56.95 -10.36 -8.85
N GLU A 96 -57.27 -11.09 -9.91
CA GLU A 96 -56.55 -12.29 -10.33
C GLU A 96 -55.10 -11.97 -10.68
N ALA A 97 -54.85 -10.83 -11.33
CA ALA A 97 -53.51 -10.39 -11.70
C ALA A 97 -52.68 -9.99 -10.47
N ILE A 98 -53.30 -9.36 -9.46
CA ILE A 98 -52.65 -9.02 -8.18
C ILE A 98 -52.22 -10.29 -7.45
N LEU A 99 -53.09 -11.29 -7.40
CA LEU A 99 -52.82 -12.57 -6.75
C LEU A 99 -51.73 -13.36 -7.48
N ALA A 100 -51.81 -13.44 -8.81
CA ALA A 100 -50.80 -14.11 -9.64
C ALA A 100 -49.40 -13.46 -9.55
N SER A 101 -49.33 -12.18 -9.16
CA SER A 101 -48.07 -11.45 -9.00
C SER A 101 -47.53 -11.49 -7.56
N GLY A 102 -48.23 -12.13 -6.63
CA GLY A 102 -47.77 -12.33 -5.25
C GLY A 102 -47.64 -11.04 -4.41
N PHE A 103 -48.26 -9.93 -4.82
CA PHE A 103 -48.06 -8.62 -4.18
C PHE A 103 -48.58 -8.54 -2.74
N LEU A 104 -49.56 -9.36 -2.38
CA LEU A 104 -50.09 -9.41 -1.01
C LEU A 104 -49.12 -10.10 -0.04
N ASP A 105 -48.24 -10.98 -0.53
CA ASP A 105 -47.25 -11.67 0.30
C ASP A 105 -45.91 -10.93 0.32
N ALA A 106 -45.65 -10.08 -0.68
CA ALA A 106 -44.43 -9.28 -0.78
C ALA A 106 -44.30 -8.25 0.36
N GLN A 107 -43.13 -8.22 1.01
CA GLN A 107 -42.80 -7.23 2.04
C GLN A 107 -42.37 -5.91 1.41
N ILE A 108 -43.34 -5.16 0.87
CA ILE A 108 -43.13 -3.87 0.23
C ILE A 108 -43.62 -2.75 1.15
N VAL A 109 -42.77 -1.74 1.36
CA VAL A 109 -43.08 -0.52 2.11
C VAL A 109 -42.95 0.68 1.17
N PRO A 110 -44.04 1.17 0.57
CA PRO A 110 -44.01 2.32 -0.33
C PRO A 110 -43.61 3.62 0.37
N ARG A 111 -42.95 4.51 -0.37
CA ARG A 111 -42.68 5.88 0.06
C ARG A 111 -43.93 6.75 -0.17
N THR A 112 -44.09 7.78 0.66
CA THR A 112 -45.22 8.71 0.55
C THR A 112 -45.25 9.35 -0.84
N GLY A 113 -46.39 9.23 -1.54
CA GLY A 113 -46.62 9.83 -2.85
C GLY A 113 -46.19 8.99 -4.06
N GLN A 114 -45.72 7.75 -3.88
CA GLN A 114 -45.38 6.87 -5.00
C GLN A 114 -46.62 6.32 -5.72
N SER A 115 -46.54 6.25 -7.05
CA SER A 115 -47.51 5.58 -7.89
C SER A 115 -47.38 4.05 -7.86
N PHE A 116 -48.43 3.34 -8.27
CA PHE A 116 -48.43 1.87 -8.35
C PHE A 116 -47.25 1.32 -9.17
N ASP A 117 -46.99 1.92 -10.33
CA ASP A 117 -45.89 1.50 -11.21
C ASP A 117 -44.52 1.76 -10.60
N GLU A 118 -44.32 2.90 -9.90
CA GLU A 118 -43.05 3.22 -9.24
C GLU A 118 -42.72 2.25 -8.12
N ILE A 119 -43.71 1.85 -7.32
CA ILE A 119 -43.54 0.85 -6.25
C ILE A 119 -43.03 -0.47 -6.83
N ILE A 120 -43.65 -0.93 -7.93
CA ILE A 120 -43.26 -2.16 -8.61
C ILE A 120 -41.86 -2.03 -9.22
N LEU A 121 -41.59 -0.91 -9.92
CA LEU A 121 -40.30 -0.69 -10.57
C LEU A 121 -39.16 -0.64 -9.56
N GLU A 122 -39.32 0.12 -8.48
CA GLU A 122 -38.30 0.23 -7.44
C GLU A 122 -38.02 -1.10 -6.76
N HIS A 123 -39.07 -1.83 -6.35
CA HIS A 123 -38.89 -3.07 -5.59
C HIS A 123 -38.28 -4.20 -6.43
N TYR A 124 -38.81 -4.43 -7.64
CA TYR A 124 -38.44 -5.58 -8.45
C TYR A 124 -37.22 -5.32 -9.35
N TRP A 125 -36.99 -4.08 -9.77
CA TRP A 125 -35.97 -3.74 -10.78
C TRP A 125 -34.94 -2.69 -10.31
N GLY A 126 -35.26 -1.93 -9.27
CA GLY A 126 -34.39 -0.91 -8.67
C GLY A 126 -34.84 0.52 -8.95
N GLU A 127 -34.37 1.47 -8.14
CA GLU A 127 -34.84 2.86 -8.17
C GLU A 127 -34.64 3.58 -9.51
N PHE A 128 -33.61 3.21 -10.27
CA PHE A 128 -33.33 3.81 -11.58
C PHE A 128 -34.46 3.61 -12.60
N PHE A 129 -35.28 2.59 -12.42
CA PHE A 129 -36.42 2.33 -13.30
C PHE A 129 -37.62 3.24 -13.01
N THR A 130 -37.62 3.96 -11.88
CA THR A 130 -38.68 4.92 -11.53
C THR A 130 -38.55 6.25 -12.30
N PHE A 131 -37.38 6.56 -12.88
CA PHE A 131 -37.15 7.79 -13.63
C PHE A 131 -38.01 7.90 -14.88
N VAL A 132 -38.75 9.01 -15.00
CA VAL A 132 -39.65 9.26 -16.14
C VAL A 132 -38.92 9.19 -17.48
N GLN A 133 -37.72 9.77 -17.54
CA GLN A 133 -36.81 9.71 -18.69
C GLN A 133 -35.62 8.80 -18.39
N PHE A 134 -35.02 8.19 -19.42
CA PHE A 134 -33.82 7.37 -19.23
C PHE A 134 -32.69 8.22 -18.61
N PRO A 135 -32.16 7.85 -17.43
CA PRO A 135 -31.21 8.67 -16.69
C PRO A 135 -29.79 8.55 -17.26
N LEU A 136 -29.56 9.12 -18.45
CA LEU A 136 -28.30 8.94 -19.18
C LEU A 136 -27.05 9.35 -18.39
N SER A 137 -27.10 10.43 -17.62
CA SER A 137 -25.99 10.88 -16.78
C SER A 137 -25.63 9.90 -15.67
N LEU A 138 -26.55 9.00 -15.33
CA LEU A 138 -26.40 7.93 -14.33
C LEU A 138 -26.39 6.55 -15.00
N ALA A 139 -26.23 6.46 -16.33
CA ALA A 139 -26.34 5.19 -17.04
C ALA A 139 -25.30 4.17 -16.57
N GLY A 140 -24.09 4.62 -16.20
CA GLY A 140 -23.07 3.75 -15.60
C GLY A 140 -23.54 3.14 -14.28
N ASP A 141 -24.09 3.96 -13.38
CA ASP A 141 -24.63 3.52 -12.09
C ASP A 141 -25.85 2.62 -12.25
N LEU A 142 -26.73 2.93 -13.22
CA LEU A 142 -27.86 2.08 -13.58
C LEU A 142 -27.37 0.70 -14.00
N VAL A 143 -26.41 0.62 -14.94
CA VAL A 143 -25.86 -0.65 -15.41
C VAL A 143 -25.12 -1.40 -14.31
N ALA A 144 -24.42 -0.70 -13.42
CA ALA A 144 -23.77 -1.29 -12.25
C ALA A 144 -24.79 -1.92 -11.28
N GLY A 145 -25.92 -1.26 -11.08
CA GLY A 145 -27.03 -1.72 -10.24
C GLY A 145 -27.89 -2.84 -10.86
N LEU A 146 -27.70 -3.19 -12.14
CA LEU A 146 -28.42 -4.30 -12.74
C LEU A 146 -28.05 -5.62 -12.06
N GLU A 147 -29.06 -6.35 -11.60
CA GLU A 147 -28.92 -7.69 -11.05
C GLU A 147 -29.55 -8.70 -12.03
N PRO A 148 -28.77 -9.31 -12.94
CA PRO A 148 -29.32 -10.20 -13.97
C PRO A 148 -30.10 -11.39 -13.42
N GLU A 149 -29.84 -11.80 -12.18
CA GLU A 149 -30.58 -12.85 -11.49
C GLU A 149 -32.03 -12.43 -11.21
N ARG A 150 -32.27 -11.16 -10.85
CA ARG A 150 -33.63 -10.63 -10.68
C ARG A 150 -34.45 -10.72 -11.95
N TRP A 151 -33.82 -10.56 -13.12
CA TRP A 151 -34.49 -10.73 -14.43
C TRP A 151 -34.99 -12.16 -14.66
N GLN A 152 -34.26 -13.17 -14.19
CA GLN A 152 -34.74 -14.55 -14.25
C GLN A 152 -35.84 -14.80 -13.22
N THR A 153 -35.68 -14.33 -11.98
CA THR A 153 -36.64 -14.56 -10.89
C THR A 153 -38.00 -13.90 -11.14
N ASN A 154 -38.01 -12.68 -11.68
CA ASN A 154 -39.22 -11.88 -11.83
C ASN A 154 -39.96 -12.13 -13.16
N ARG A 155 -39.40 -12.95 -14.06
CA ARG A 155 -39.92 -13.15 -15.42
C ARG A 155 -41.35 -13.71 -15.46
N ASP A 156 -41.69 -14.52 -14.46
CA ASP A 156 -42.99 -15.21 -14.39
C ASP A 156 -44.07 -14.38 -13.69
N LEU A 157 -43.75 -13.16 -13.22
CA LEU A 157 -44.69 -12.25 -12.55
C LEU A 157 -45.36 -11.31 -13.58
N PRO A 158 -46.64 -11.52 -13.96
CA PRO A 158 -47.23 -10.87 -15.12
C PRO A 158 -47.34 -9.35 -15.00
N LEU A 159 -47.79 -8.84 -13.85
CA LEU A 159 -47.92 -7.38 -13.65
C LEU A 159 -46.56 -6.70 -13.55
N VAL A 160 -45.57 -7.37 -12.94
CA VAL A 160 -44.20 -6.86 -12.83
C VAL A 160 -43.58 -6.68 -14.21
N MET A 161 -43.74 -7.68 -15.09
CA MET A 161 -43.26 -7.61 -16.47
C MET A 161 -44.04 -6.60 -17.32
N GLN A 162 -45.35 -6.48 -17.12
CA GLN A 162 -46.17 -5.49 -17.83
C GLN A 162 -45.70 -4.06 -17.53
N VAL A 163 -45.48 -3.74 -16.24
CA VAL A 163 -45.00 -2.42 -15.82
C VAL A 163 -43.60 -2.15 -16.38
N LEU A 164 -42.71 -3.15 -16.40
CA LEU A 164 -41.38 -3.03 -16.99
C LEU A 164 -41.44 -2.74 -18.51
N GLU A 165 -42.27 -3.45 -19.26
CA GLU A 165 -42.43 -3.25 -20.70
C GLU A 165 -43.04 -1.87 -21.03
N THR A 166 -43.98 -1.39 -20.22
CA THR A 166 -44.49 -0.02 -20.33
C THR A 166 -43.38 1.00 -20.09
N ARG A 167 -42.51 0.80 -19.08
CA ARG A 167 -41.34 1.66 -18.84
C ARG A 167 -40.36 1.66 -20.01
N LYS A 168 -40.04 0.48 -20.55
CA LYS A 168 -39.18 0.31 -21.74
C LYS A 168 -39.73 1.10 -22.92
N ARG A 169 -41.02 0.95 -23.22
CA ARG A 169 -41.69 1.66 -24.32
C ARG A 169 -41.63 3.17 -24.12
N SER A 170 -41.97 3.65 -22.92
CA SER A 170 -41.92 5.06 -22.57
C SER A 170 -40.53 5.66 -22.79
N TRP A 171 -39.47 4.98 -22.35
CA TRP A 171 -38.09 5.46 -22.56
C TRP A 171 -37.69 5.45 -24.03
N LEU A 172 -38.11 4.45 -24.82
CA LEU A 172 -37.80 4.37 -26.25
C LEU A 172 -38.55 5.42 -27.09
N GLU A 173 -39.80 5.72 -26.76
CA GLU A 173 -40.61 6.72 -27.47
C GLU A 173 -40.13 8.15 -27.21
N GLN A 174 -39.60 8.42 -26.02
CA GLN A 174 -39.08 9.73 -25.63
C GLN A 174 -37.66 9.99 -26.15
N GLU A 175 -36.90 8.96 -26.52
CA GLU A 175 -35.52 9.08 -26.95
C GLU A 175 -35.41 9.12 -28.48
N THR A 176 -34.72 10.13 -29.01
CA THR A 176 -34.59 10.37 -30.46
C THR A 176 -33.21 9.96 -31.00
N GLN A 177 -32.21 9.84 -30.12
CA GLN A 177 -30.84 9.51 -30.50
C GLN A 177 -30.67 7.99 -30.68
N PRO A 178 -30.24 7.49 -31.86
CA PRO A 178 -30.11 6.06 -32.11
C PRO A 178 -29.19 5.31 -31.15
N ASN A 179 -28.07 5.93 -30.74
CA ASN A 179 -27.15 5.31 -29.78
C ASN A 179 -27.78 5.18 -28.39
N ARG A 180 -28.56 6.17 -27.95
CA ARG A 180 -29.25 6.10 -26.65
C ARG A 180 -30.37 5.06 -26.68
N GLN A 181 -31.12 4.97 -27.79
CA GLN A 181 -32.09 3.90 -27.99
C GLN A 181 -31.44 2.51 -27.94
N LYS A 182 -30.25 2.33 -28.55
CA LYS A 182 -29.50 1.07 -28.47
C LYS A 182 -29.12 0.72 -27.03
N LEU A 183 -28.63 1.69 -26.25
CA LEU A 183 -28.31 1.49 -24.83
C LEU A 183 -29.57 1.12 -24.02
N ILE A 184 -30.68 1.84 -24.23
CA ILE A 184 -31.96 1.54 -23.58
C ILE A 184 -32.37 0.10 -23.89
N ARG A 185 -32.34 -0.33 -25.17
CA ARG A 185 -32.67 -1.71 -25.54
C ARG A 185 -31.78 -2.73 -24.83
N ALA A 186 -30.47 -2.49 -24.78
CA ALA A 186 -29.51 -3.40 -24.15
C ALA A 186 -29.80 -3.61 -22.65
N VAL A 187 -30.27 -2.59 -21.93
CA VAL A 187 -30.65 -2.70 -20.51
C VAL A 187 -31.74 -3.75 -20.30
N PHE A 188 -32.70 -3.86 -21.22
CA PHE A 188 -33.82 -4.80 -21.09
C PHE A 188 -33.57 -6.15 -21.77
N GLU A 189 -32.79 -6.18 -22.85
CA GLU A 189 -32.60 -7.37 -23.68
C GLU A 189 -31.50 -8.31 -23.14
N ASP A 190 -30.34 -7.77 -22.75
CA ASP A 190 -29.23 -8.55 -22.21
C ASP A 190 -28.42 -7.76 -21.16
N PRO A 191 -28.99 -7.58 -19.95
CA PRO A 191 -28.35 -6.81 -18.88
C PRO A 191 -27.03 -7.43 -18.43
N ARG A 192 -26.86 -8.75 -18.54
CA ARG A 192 -25.63 -9.46 -18.14
C ARG A 192 -24.49 -9.12 -19.09
N SER A 193 -24.73 -9.20 -20.40
CA SER A 193 -23.72 -8.83 -21.40
C SER A 193 -23.38 -7.35 -21.33
N LEU A 194 -24.39 -6.47 -21.23
CA LEU A 194 -24.19 -5.03 -21.08
C LEU A 194 -23.31 -4.68 -19.85
N LYS A 195 -23.59 -5.30 -18.71
CA LYS A 195 -22.81 -5.12 -17.48
C LYS A 195 -21.37 -5.61 -17.64
N ASN A 196 -21.17 -6.78 -18.24
CA ASN A 196 -19.83 -7.32 -18.50
C ASN A 196 -19.02 -6.46 -19.49
N ASP A 197 -19.67 -5.92 -20.51
CA ASP A 197 -19.04 -5.02 -21.48
C ASP A 197 -18.67 -3.70 -20.84
N LEU A 198 -19.50 -3.12 -19.96
CA LEU A 198 -19.17 -1.89 -19.23
C LEU A 198 -17.97 -2.12 -18.29
N ARG A 199 -17.88 -3.29 -17.66
CA ARG A 199 -16.72 -3.68 -16.83
C ARG A 199 -15.44 -3.78 -17.63
N ARG A 200 -15.48 -4.37 -18.83
CA ARG A 200 -14.33 -4.37 -19.76
C ARG A 200 -14.03 -2.98 -20.28
N TYR A 201 -15.05 -2.17 -20.54
CA TYR A 201 -14.87 -0.79 -20.95
C TYR A 201 -14.13 0.05 -19.90
N LYS A 202 -14.35 -0.23 -18.60
CA LYS A 202 -13.56 0.37 -17.50
C LYS A 202 -12.05 0.23 -17.73
N LEU A 203 -11.61 -0.94 -18.21
CA LEU A 203 -10.20 -1.22 -18.50
C LEU A 203 -9.73 -0.60 -19.82
N LEU A 204 -10.65 -0.38 -20.77
CA LEU A 204 -10.32 -0.07 -22.17
C LEU A 204 -10.56 1.39 -22.57
N GLN A 205 -11.24 2.18 -21.74
CA GLN A 205 -11.75 3.51 -22.11
C GLN A 205 -10.67 4.47 -22.62
N HIS A 206 -9.43 4.34 -22.13
CA HIS A 206 -8.28 5.16 -22.53
C HIS A 206 -7.39 4.52 -23.60
N TYR A 207 -7.54 3.21 -23.85
CA TYR A 207 -6.84 2.52 -24.93
C TYR A 207 -7.33 2.92 -26.33
N PRO A 208 -6.55 2.67 -27.39
CA PRO A 208 -6.95 2.97 -28.76
C PRO A 208 -8.26 2.25 -29.14
N SER A 209 -9.12 2.94 -29.87
CA SER A 209 -10.46 2.44 -30.21
C SER A 209 -10.44 1.08 -30.93
N LYS A 210 -9.38 0.79 -31.70
CA LYS A 210 -9.20 -0.49 -32.39
C LYS A 210 -9.11 -1.66 -31.40
N LEU A 211 -8.35 -1.50 -30.30
CA LEU A 211 -8.22 -2.53 -29.26
C LEU A 211 -9.56 -2.74 -28.55
N GLY A 212 -10.22 -1.65 -28.16
CA GLY A 212 -11.53 -1.69 -27.53
C GLY A 212 -12.58 -2.42 -28.37
N GLN A 213 -12.62 -2.14 -29.68
CA GLN A 213 -13.52 -2.81 -30.62
C GLN A 213 -13.18 -4.29 -30.84
N THR A 214 -11.91 -4.68 -30.78
CA THR A 214 -11.52 -6.11 -30.84
C THR A 214 -12.08 -6.89 -29.65
N ILE A 215 -12.15 -6.29 -28.46
CA ILE A 215 -12.49 -6.99 -27.21
C ILE A 215 -14.00 -6.98 -26.93
N ILE A 216 -14.67 -5.85 -27.07
CA ILE A 216 -16.12 -5.69 -26.78
C ILE A 216 -16.94 -5.19 -27.98
N GLY A 217 -16.38 -5.20 -29.19
CA GLY A 217 -17.11 -4.91 -30.41
C GLY A 217 -17.76 -3.52 -30.44
N GLY A 218 -19.01 -3.48 -30.89
CA GLY A 218 -19.80 -2.26 -31.01
C GLY A 218 -20.10 -1.57 -29.67
N SER A 219 -20.05 -2.30 -28.55
CA SER A 219 -20.28 -1.75 -27.21
C SER A 219 -19.22 -0.70 -26.85
N TYR A 220 -17.96 -0.86 -27.30
CA TYR A 220 -16.92 0.13 -27.07
C TYR A 220 -17.28 1.49 -27.67
N THR A 221 -17.64 1.50 -28.96
CA THR A 221 -18.01 2.72 -29.69
C THR A 221 -19.29 3.33 -29.10
N LEU A 222 -20.24 2.49 -28.67
CA LEU A 222 -21.46 2.94 -28.02
C LEU A 222 -21.15 3.70 -26.73
N PHE A 223 -20.36 3.11 -25.81
CA PHE A 223 -20.05 3.73 -24.52
C PHE A 223 -19.20 4.99 -24.67
N LYS A 224 -18.20 4.97 -25.56
CA LYS A 224 -17.34 6.12 -25.85
C LYS A 224 -18.13 7.31 -26.40
N ASN A 225 -19.03 7.08 -27.36
CA ASN A 225 -19.86 8.13 -27.93
C ASN A 225 -20.88 8.70 -26.93
N LEU A 226 -21.30 7.90 -25.96
CA LEU A 226 -22.25 8.31 -24.93
C LEU A 226 -21.56 8.94 -23.71
N GLY A 227 -20.24 8.90 -23.61
CA GLY A 227 -19.50 9.38 -22.45
C GLY A 227 -19.87 8.63 -21.17
N MET A 228 -20.11 7.33 -21.26
CA MET A 228 -20.47 6.49 -20.11
C MET A 228 -19.36 6.48 -19.07
N ASP A 229 -19.70 6.74 -17.80
CA ASP A 229 -18.78 6.62 -16.66
C ASP A 229 -18.79 5.17 -16.13
N PRO A 230 -17.70 4.39 -16.27
CA PRO A 230 -17.63 3.02 -15.79
C PRO A 230 -17.16 2.91 -14.33
N ASN A 231 -16.96 4.01 -13.60
CA ASN A 231 -16.31 3.95 -12.28
C ASN A 231 -17.12 3.16 -11.24
N SER A 232 -18.44 3.12 -11.35
CA SER A 232 -19.32 2.39 -10.42
C SER A 232 -19.36 0.88 -10.63
N VAL A 233 -18.82 0.35 -11.74
CA VAL A 233 -18.73 -1.10 -11.92
C VAL A 233 -17.46 -1.66 -11.29
N ASP A 234 -17.61 -2.72 -10.51
CA ASP A 234 -16.49 -3.52 -10.01
C ASP A 234 -16.10 -4.57 -11.05
N ILE A 235 -14.81 -4.86 -11.21
CA ILE A 235 -14.27 -5.87 -12.11
C ILE A 235 -14.10 -7.26 -11.47
N SER A 236 -14.32 -7.38 -10.15
CA SER A 236 -14.15 -8.63 -9.40
C SER A 236 -15.03 -9.80 -9.90
N GLY A 237 -14.43 -10.99 -10.12
CA GLY A 237 -15.17 -12.16 -10.61
C GLY A 237 -15.57 -12.13 -12.09
N LEU A 238 -15.14 -11.12 -12.87
CA LEU A 238 -15.23 -11.17 -14.33
C LEU A 238 -14.10 -12.03 -14.92
N ASN A 239 -14.41 -12.89 -15.88
CA ASN A 239 -13.36 -13.53 -16.68
C ASN A 239 -12.74 -12.51 -17.64
N LEU A 240 -11.51 -12.09 -17.32
CA LEU A 240 -10.72 -11.12 -18.06
C LEU A 240 -9.64 -11.74 -18.97
N GLY A 241 -9.53 -13.07 -19.05
CA GLY A 241 -8.39 -13.73 -19.71
C GLY A 241 -8.12 -13.26 -21.14
N ASN A 242 -9.15 -13.19 -22.00
CA ASN A 242 -9.00 -12.66 -23.36
C ASN A 242 -8.72 -11.15 -23.37
N THR A 243 -9.31 -10.38 -22.46
CA THR A 243 -9.10 -8.92 -22.37
C THR A 243 -7.64 -8.61 -22.00
N ILE A 244 -7.11 -9.27 -20.97
CA ILE A 244 -5.71 -9.13 -20.53
C ILE A 244 -4.76 -9.53 -21.66
N GLN A 245 -5.00 -10.67 -22.31
CA GLN A 245 -4.15 -11.13 -23.41
C GLN A 245 -4.07 -10.12 -24.56
N GLN A 246 -5.19 -9.51 -24.95
CA GLN A 246 -5.20 -8.49 -26.01
C GLN A 246 -4.49 -7.20 -25.60
N ILE A 247 -4.63 -6.78 -24.33
CA ILE A 247 -3.89 -5.65 -23.76
C ILE A 247 -2.38 -5.94 -23.79
N GLN A 248 -1.95 -7.13 -23.36
CA GLN A 248 -0.55 -7.53 -23.38
C GLN A 248 0.04 -7.52 -24.80
N TYR A 249 -0.67 -8.05 -25.80
CA TYR A 249 -0.23 -7.97 -27.20
C TYR A 249 -0.03 -6.52 -27.68
N TYR A 250 -0.94 -5.63 -27.28
CA TYR A 250 -0.81 -4.22 -27.60
C TYR A 250 0.40 -3.58 -26.91
N LEU A 251 0.55 -3.74 -25.60
CA LEU A 251 1.67 -3.18 -24.83
C LEU A 251 3.04 -3.70 -25.34
N ASN A 252 3.13 -5.00 -25.59
CA ASN A 252 4.36 -5.60 -26.14
C ASN A 252 4.69 -5.02 -27.53
N SER A 253 3.69 -4.70 -28.35
CA SER A 253 3.91 -4.05 -29.65
C SER A 253 4.42 -2.61 -29.52
N LEU A 254 4.12 -1.90 -28.43
CA LEU A 254 4.61 -0.55 -28.15
C LEU A 254 6.05 -0.51 -27.63
N SER A 255 6.54 -1.63 -27.07
CA SER A 255 7.84 -1.66 -26.38
C SER A 255 9.00 -1.24 -27.29
N THR A 256 8.93 -1.54 -28.58
CA THR A 256 9.94 -1.13 -29.57
C THR A 256 9.85 0.35 -29.95
N SER A 257 8.67 0.96 -29.85
CA SER A 257 8.46 2.38 -30.19
C SER A 257 8.77 3.35 -29.06
N ILE A 258 8.78 2.91 -27.81
CA ILE A 258 9.08 3.79 -26.67
C ILE A 258 10.57 4.08 -26.62
N SER A 259 10.93 5.35 -26.79
CA SER A 259 12.32 5.82 -26.85
C SER A 259 12.62 6.94 -25.86
N SER A 260 11.58 7.50 -25.23
CA SER A 260 11.69 8.60 -24.29
C SER A 260 10.71 8.43 -23.11
N LEU A 261 10.95 9.19 -22.04
CA LEU A 261 10.02 9.28 -20.91
C LEU A 261 8.63 9.77 -21.34
N ALA A 262 8.55 10.69 -22.30
CA ALA A 262 7.27 11.18 -22.83
C ALA A 262 6.48 10.06 -23.51
N ASP A 263 7.13 9.19 -24.29
CA ASP A 263 6.47 8.04 -24.93
C ASP A 263 5.91 7.06 -23.87
N LEU A 264 6.62 6.88 -22.75
CA LEU A 264 6.16 6.06 -21.64
C LEU A 264 4.99 6.72 -20.90
N GLU A 265 5.04 8.03 -20.66
CA GLU A 265 3.94 8.78 -20.06
C GLU A 265 2.66 8.69 -20.93
N ASP A 266 2.80 8.82 -22.25
CA ASP A 266 1.70 8.63 -23.20
C ASP A 266 1.12 7.20 -23.15
N ALA A 267 1.95 6.19 -22.87
CA ALA A 267 1.49 4.82 -22.67
C ALA A 267 0.78 4.65 -21.31
N LEU A 268 1.31 5.26 -20.24
CA LEU A 268 0.69 5.25 -18.90
C LEU A 268 -0.69 5.93 -18.91
N ASP A 269 -0.86 7.00 -19.67
CA ASP A 269 -2.15 7.71 -19.83
C ASP A 269 -3.23 6.85 -20.49
N GLN A 270 -2.83 5.82 -21.25
CA GLN A 270 -3.75 4.87 -21.88
C GLN A 270 -4.12 3.70 -20.97
N MET A 271 -3.29 3.40 -19.96
CA MET A 271 -3.48 2.26 -19.05
C MET A 271 -4.65 2.50 -18.11
N SER A 272 -5.26 1.41 -17.67
CA SER A 272 -6.34 1.45 -16.67
C SER A 272 -5.82 1.69 -15.26
N GLY A 273 -4.61 1.20 -14.94
CA GLY A 273 -4.09 1.21 -13.57
C GLY A 273 -4.71 0.13 -12.67
N LEU A 274 -5.51 -0.78 -13.25
CA LEU A 274 -6.28 -1.79 -12.53
C LEU A 274 -5.74 -3.21 -12.73
N LEU A 275 -4.72 -3.39 -13.57
CA LEU A 275 -4.17 -4.69 -13.94
C LEU A 275 -2.70 -4.81 -13.50
N ALA A 276 -2.34 -5.93 -12.89
CA ALA A 276 -0.96 -6.22 -12.52
C ALA A 276 -0.07 -6.37 -13.77
N GLU A 277 -0.63 -6.88 -14.86
CA GLU A 277 0.05 -7.09 -16.14
C GLU A 277 0.47 -5.78 -16.81
N GLU A 278 -0.30 -4.70 -16.62
CA GLU A 278 0.09 -3.35 -17.06
C GLU A 278 1.34 -2.88 -16.30
N PHE A 279 1.35 -3.06 -14.96
CA PHE A 279 2.47 -2.68 -14.11
C PHE A 279 3.72 -3.54 -14.37
N GLU A 280 3.56 -4.84 -14.55
CA GLU A 280 4.65 -5.77 -14.89
C GLU A 280 5.32 -5.36 -16.21
N TRP A 281 4.53 -4.95 -17.20
CA TRP A 281 5.04 -4.46 -18.46
C TRP A 281 5.86 -3.17 -18.30
N VAL A 282 5.36 -2.19 -17.52
CA VAL A 282 6.11 -0.95 -17.21
C VAL A 282 7.43 -1.30 -16.51
N THR A 283 7.38 -2.22 -15.56
CA THR A 283 8.55 -2.64 -14.78
C THR A 283 9.61 -3.30 -15.66
N THR A 284 9.18 -4.20 -16.55
CA THR A 284 10.05 -4.88 -17.51
C THR A 284 10.68 -3.87 -18.47
N LEU A 285 9.89 -2.95 -19.02
CA LEU A 285 10.38 -1.93 -19.95
C LEU A 285 11.43 -1.00 -19.31
N LEU A 286 11.20 -0.55 -18.07
CA LEU A 286 12.14 0.32 -17.36
C LEU A 286 13.43 -0.41 -16.99
N ARG A 287 13.36 -1.72 -16.72
CA ARG A 287 14.55 -2.55 -16.50
C ARG A 287 15.35 -2.74 -17.79
N ASP A 288 14.67 -3.07 -18.88
CA ASP A 288 15.32 -3.35 -20.17
C ASP A 288 15.91 -2.09 -20.82
N LYS A 289 15.27 -0.92 -20.62
CA LYS A 289 15.67 0.37 -21.21
C LYS A 289 16.15 1.40 -20.18
N GLN A 290 16.69 0.95 -19.05
CA GLN A 290 17.09 1.82 -17.94
C GLN A 290 18.00 2.98 -18.38
N VAL A 291 18.97 2.68 -19.26
CA VAL A 291 19.95 3.66 -19.76
C VAL A 291 19.31 4.70 -20.68
N ASP A 292 18.33 4.30 -21.49
CA ASP A 292 17.68 5.19 -22.47
C ASP A 292 16.61 6.06 -21.82
N LEU A 293 15.86 5.52 -20.86
CA LEU A 293 14.73 6.19 -20.24
C LEU A 293 15.11 7.00 -18.99
N LEU A 294 16.22 6.67 -18.32
CA LEU A 294 16.70 7.33 -17.09
C LEU A 294 15.56 7.59 -16.08
N PRO A 295 15.03 6.53 -15.44
CA PRO A 295 13.93 6.64 -14.50
C PRO A 295 14.25 7.67 -13.41
N ASN A 296 13.25 8.45 -13.02
CA ASN A 296 13.39 9.49 -12.00
C ASN A 296 12.25 9.44 -10.99
N GLN A 297 12.38 10.22 -9.92
CA GLN A 297 11.40 10.24 -8.83
C GLN A 297 10.01 10.71 -9.27
N GLN A 298 9.91 11.60 -10.27
CA GLN A 298 8.63 12.08 -10.79
C GLN A 298 7.90 10.97 -11.54
N LEU A 299 8.61 10.21 -12.37
CA LEU A 299 8.06 9.04 -13.06
C LEU A 299 7.56 7.99 -12.05
N LEU A 300 8.33 7.69 -11.01
CA LEU A 300 7.91 6.71 -10.01
C LEU A 300 6.64 7.15 -9.27
N GLN A 301 6.51 8.44 -8.95
CA GLN A 301 5.28 9.01 -8.40
C GLN A 301 4.10 8.89 -9.37
N ARG A 302 4.34 9.16 -10.67
CA ARG A 302 3.32 9.01 -11.71
C ARG A 302 2.84 7.57 -11.83
N ILE A 303 3.75 6.59 -11.80
CA ILE A 303 3.45 5.15 -11.81
C ILE A 303 2.66 4.76 -10.56
N SER A 304 3.14 5.13 -9.37
CA SER A 304 2.45 4.85 -8.10
C SER A 304 1.02 5.43 -8.09
N SER A 305 0.84 6.66 -8.57
CA SER A 305 -0.47 7.27 -8.71
C SER A 305 -1.37 6.55 -9.73
N GLN A 306 -0.80 6.08 -10.85
CA GLN A 306 -1.56 5.36 -11.88
C GLN A 306 -2.11 4.03 -11.34
N PHE A 307 -1.27 3.27 -10.62
CA PHE A 307 -1.58 1.93 -10.13
C PHE A 307 -2.08 1.90 -8.68
N ARG A 308 -2.44 3.05 -8.12
CA ARG A 308 -2.93 3.17 -6.75
C ARG A 308 -4.04 2.18 -6.38
N PRO A 309 -5.03 1.88 -7.25
CA PRO A 309 -6.09 0.92 -6.91
C PRO A 309 -5.59 -0.50 -6.61
N ILE A 310 -4.38 -0.85 -7.07
CA ILE A 310 -3.75 -2.16 -6.87
C ILE A 310 -2.46 -2.07 -6.05
N LEU A 311 -2.20 -0.93 -5.38
CA LEU A 311 -0.95 -0.66 -4.65
C LEU A 311 -0.49 -1.81 -3.74
N PRO A 312 -1.37 -2.47 -2.94
CA PRO A 312 -0.95 -3.58 -2.07
C PRO A 312 -0.34 -4.79 -2.81
N HIS A 313 -0.61 -4.94 -4.11
CA HIS A 313 -0.09 -6.04 -4.93
C HIS A 313 1.21 -5.67 -5.65
N ILE A 314 1.56 -4.39 -5.76
CA ILE A 314 2.69 -3.89 -6.55
C ILE A 314 3.78 -3.20 -5.73
N GLU A 315 3.60 -3.07 -4.42
CA GLU A 315 4.52 -2.37 -3.51
C GLU A 315 5.98 -2.85 -3.65
N ALA A 316 6.20 -4.18 -3.62
CA ALA A 316 7.52 -4.76 -3.83
C ALA A 316 8.11 -4.43 -5.21
N GLY A 317 7.28 -4.30 -6.24
CA GLY A 317 7.72 -3.89 -7.57
C GLY A 317 8.11 -2.40 -7.64
N LEU A 318 7.41 -1.54 -6.90
CA LEU A 318 7.76 -0.12 -6.80
C LEU A 318 9.10 0.09 -6.08
N GLU A 319 9.38 -0.69 -5.05
CA GLU A 319 10.70 -0.69 -4.40
C GLU A 319 11.82 -1.06 -5.38
N ILE A 320 11.59 -2.07 -6.24
CA ILE A 320 12.54 -2.44 -7.30
C ILE A 320 12.74 -1.29 -8.29
N LEU A 321 11.68 -0.64 -8.73
CA LEU A 321 11.79 0.52 -9.63
C LEU A 321 12.52 1.70 -9.00
N GLN A 322 12.37 1.90 -7.68
CA GLN A 322 13.10 2.93 -6.96
C GLN A 322 14.62 2.70 -7.00
N LEU A 323 15.06 1.45 -6.97
CA LEU A 323 16.48 1.07 -7.08
C LEU A 323 17.07 1.38 -8.47
N LEU A 324 16.23 1.55 -9.50
CA LEU A 324 16.69 1.93 -10.83
C LEU A 324 17.04 3.41 -10.96
N ILE A 325 16.59 4.26 -10.02
CA ILE A 325 16.80 5.71 -10.05
C ILE A 325 18.20 6.02 -9.51
N PRO A 326 19.13 6.55 -10.33
CA PRO A 326 20.47 6.85 -9.88
C PRO A 326 20.48 8.00 -8.84
N PRO A 327 21.31 7.90 -7.79
CA PRO A 327 21.67 9.05 -6.96
C PRO A 327 22.35 10.15 -7.77
N SER A 328 22.54 11.32 -7.16
CA SER A 328 23.30 12.40 -7.80
C SER A 328 24.72 11.94 -8.15
N TYR A 329 25.17 12.25 -9.37
CA TYR A 329 26.52 11.92 -9.82
C TYR A 329 27.57 12.59 -8.90
N PRO A 330 28.57 11.85 -8.39
CA PRO A 330 29.57 12.40 -7.49
C PRO A 330 30.41 13.52 -8.13
N LEU A 331 30.70 14.57 -7.38
CA LEU A 331 31.64 15.61 -7.80
C LEU A 331 33.08 15.08 -7.76
N ASP A 332 33.94 15.59 -8.66
CA ASP A 332 35.38 15.28 -8.65
C ASP A 332 36.00 15.71 -7.30
N PRO A 333 36.61 14.78 -6.54
CA PRO A 333 37.22 15.09 -5.24
C PRO A 333 38.58 15.80 -5.34
N VAL A 334 39.00 16.31 -6.51
CA VAL A 334 40.32 16.97 -6.70
C VAL A 334 40.61 18.09 -5.70
N ASN A 335 39.58 18.76 -5.19
CA ASN A 335 39.71 19.85 -4.22
C ASN A 335 39.65 19.38 -2.75
N ASN A 336 39.40 18.10 -2.49
CA ASN A 336 39.34 17.57 -1.13
C ASN A 336 40.76 17.54 -0.54
N SER A 337 40.92 18.14 0.64
CA SER A 337 42.24 18.25 1.27
C SER A 337 42.25 17.87 2.74
N THR A 338 41.10 17.93 3.40
CA THR A 338 40.95 17.62 4.83
C THR A 338 40.23 16.29 5.05
N VAL A 339 40.38 15.75 6.26
CA VAL A 339 39.65 14.55 6.72
C VAL A 339 38.14 14.71 6.55
N ASP A 340 37.60 15.86 6.94
CA ASP A 340 36.16 16.11 6.87
C ASP A 340 35.67 16.24 5.41
N ASP A 341 36.45 16.86 4.51
CA ASP A 341 36.12 16.92 3.08
C ASP A 341 35.92 15.52 2.51
N TRP A 342 36.85 14.60 2.81
CA TRP A 342 36.81 13.23 2.32
C TRP A 342 35.65 12.43 2.90
N PHE A 343 35.36 12.54 4.20
CA PHE A 343 34.20 11.86 4.80
C PHE A 343 32.87 12.38 4.25
N GLN A 344 32.71 13.70 4.12
CA GLN A 344 31.50 14.32 3.59
C GLN A 344 31.28 13.92 2.12
N TRP A 345 32.34 14.01 1.30
CA TRP A 345 32.30 13.57 -0.09
C TRP A 345 31.95 12.08 -0.20
N ALA A 346 32.61 11.23 0.60
CA ALA A 346 32.41 9.79 0.55
C ALA A 346 30.97 9.42 0.94
N ALA A 347 30.50 9.87 2.11
CA ALA A 347 29.21 9.47 2.66
C ALA A 347 28.01 10.04 1.89
N ASN A 348 28.09 11.29 1.41
CA ASN A 348 26.94 11.97 0.82
C ASN A 348 26.87 11.90 -0.71
N HIS A 349 28.00 11.68 -1.38
CA HIS A 349 28.07 11.71 -2.83
C HIS A 349 28.59 10.39 -3.41
N TYR A 350 29.81 9.98 -3.04
CA TYR A 350 30.46 8.82 -3.65
C TYR A 350 29.78 7.48 -3.33
N LEU A 351 29.67 7.12 -2.05
CA LEU A 351 29.17 5.81 -1.61
C LEU A 351 27.73 5.54 -2.07
N PRO A 352 26.78 6.49 -1.96
CA PRO A 352 25.43 6.27 -2.48
C PRO A 352 25.42 5.90 -3.98
N TYR A 353 26.14 6.66 -4.80
CA TYR A 353 26.22 6.41 -6.25
C TYR A 353 26.99 5.13 -6.57
N ARG A 354 28.11 4.87 -5.88
CA ARG A 354 28.94 3.69 -6.08
C ARG A 354 28.22 2.40 -5.71
N PHE A 355 27.46 2.39 -4.61
CA PHE A 355 26.62 1.25 -4.26
C PHE A 355 25.44 1.08 -5.20
N TRP A 356 24.89 2.17 -5.75
CA TRP A 356 23.88 2.07 -6.80
C TRP A 356 24.44 1.40 -8.07
N LEU A 357 25.65 1.77 -8.52
CA LEU A 357 26.33 1.06 -9.61
C LEU A 357 26.48 -0.44 -9.30
N GLU A 358 26.87 -0.76 -8.07
CA GLU A 358 27.05 -2.15 -7.62
C GLU A 358 25.75 -2.97 -7.64
N GLU A 359 24.64 -2.39 -7.19
CA GLU A 359 23.31 -3.04 -7.19
C GLU A 359 22.74 -3.27 -8.59
N ASN A 360 23.17 -2.48 -9.56
CA ASN A 360 22.73 -2.56 -10.94
C ASN A 360 23.77 -3.25 -11.85
N ASP A 361 24.80 -3.88 -11.25
CA ASP A 361 25.93 -4.53 -11.94
C ASP A 361 26.58 -3.62 -13.02
N GLN A 362 26.69 -2.32 -12.71
CA GLN A 362 27.31 -1.32 -13.58
C GLN A 362 28.72 -0.94 -13.11
N TRP A 363 29.54 -0.47 -14.07
CA TRP A 363 30.88 0.03 -13.82
C TRP A 363 31.07 1.42 -14.44
N ASP A 364 31.70 2.33 -13.69
CA ASP A 364 32.07 3.66 -14.15
C ASP A 364 33.54 3.94 -13.83
N GLU A 365 34.36 4.06 -14.87
CA GLU A 365 35.81 4.27 -14.75
C GLU A 365 36.18 5.62 -14.11
N ILE A 366 35.34 6.65 -14.27
CA ILE A 366 35.57 7.96 -13.65
C ILE A 366 35.36 7.84 -12.13
N ILE A 367 34.31 7.14 -11.72
CA ILE A 367 34.04 6.86 -10.30
C ILE A 367 35.12 5.95 -9.70
N ALA A 368 35.62 4.97 -10.47
CA ALA A 368 36.76 4.15 -10.04
C ALA A 368 38.02 4.99 -9.83
N GLU A 369 38.28 5.98 -10.70
CA GLU A 369 39.40 6.90 -10.55
C GLU A 369 39.24 7.85 -9.35
N TYR A 370 38.02 8.26 -9.01
CA TYR A 370 37.78 9.00 -7.76
C TYR A 370 38.13 8.17 -6.52
N ALA A 371 37.83 6.87 -6.54
CA ALA A 371 38.24 5.93 -5.50
C ALA A 371 39.78 5.86 -5.38
N ASN A 372 40.49 5.84 -6.52
CA ASN A 372 41.95 5.84 -6.55
C ASN A 372 42.54 7.10 -5.92
N ARG A 373 41.99 8.27 -6.25
CA ARG A 373 42.42 9.55 -5.67
C ARG A 373 42.28 9.57 -4.16
N TYR A 374 41.12 9.11 -3.65
CA TYR A 374 40.92 8.93 -2.22
C TYR A 374 41.95 7.97 -1.63
N ALA A 375 42.11 6.77 -2.22
CA ALA A 375 43.00 5.74 -1.68
C ALA A 375 44.47 6.21 -1.62
N ASN A 376 44.92 6.99 -2.62
CA ASN A 376 46.23 7.61 -2.64
C ASN A 376 46.39 8.62 -1.51
N TRP A 377 45.46 9.57 -1.39
CA TRP A 377 45.48 10.58 -0.33
C TRP A 377 45.43 9.93 1.06
N PHE A 378 44.55 8.93 1.24
CA PHE A 378 44.40 8.19 2.49
C PHE A 378 45.69 7.47 2.87
N PHE A 379 46.34 6.80 1.91
CA PHE A 379 47.61 6.12 2.13
C PHE A 379 48.74 7.09 2.51
N GLU A 380 48.89 8.19 1.76
CA GLU A 380 49.93 9.20 2.00
C GLU A 380 49.79 9.88 3.36
N ASN A 381 48.55 10.05 3.83
CA ASN A 381 48.24 10.69 5.11
C ASN A 381 47.95 9.69 6.24
N TYR A 382 48.04 8.38 5.99
CA TYR A 382 47.55 7.33 6.90
C TYR A 382 48.10 7.48 8.33
N THR A 383 49.43 7.50 8.47
CA THR A 383 50.08 7.56 9.78
C THR A 383 49.78 8.88 10.50
N THR A 384 49.81 10.01 9.78
CA THR A 384 49.47 11.32 10.35
C THR A 384 48.03 11.33 10.85
N ASN A 385 47.09 10.88 10.02
CA ASN A 385 45.67 10.87 10.34
C ASN A 385 45.34 9.89 11.48
N LYS A 386 46.02 8.74 11.53
CA LYS A 386 45.87 7.73 12.59
C LYS A 386 46.14 8.30 13.98
N TYR A 387 47.14 9.16 14.12
CA TYR A 387 47.52 9.72 15.41
C TYR A 387 46.89 11.07 15.73
N GLN A 388 46.61 11.90 14.73
CA GLN A 388 46.02 13.24 14.93
C GLN A 388 44.50 13.19 15.12
N TYR A 389 43.79 12.29 14.42
CA TYR A 389 42.32 12.22 14.40
C TYR A 389 41.82 10.87 14.94
N GLN A 390 42.29 10.47 16.12
CA GLN A 390 42.03 9.12 16.66
C GLN A 390 40.54 8.77 16.78
N ASP A 391 39.69 9.75 17.08
CA ASP A 391 38.23 9.60 17.18
C ASP A 391 37.54 9.25 15.85
N ARG A 392 38.27 9.38 14.73
CA ARG A 392 37.83 9.01 13.40
C ARG A 392 38.22 7.58 13.00
N TRP A 393 38.70 6.74 13.92
CA TRP A 393 39.14 5.37 13.61
C TRP A 393 38.43 4.30 14.44
N VAL A 394 38.31 3.09 13.87
CA VAL A 394 37.67 1.95 14.51
C VAL A 394 38.26 1.57 15.88
N PHE A 395 39.57 1.75 16.09
CA PHE A 395 40.22 1.46 17.38
C PHE A 395 39.72 2.37 18.52
N SER A 396 39.15 3.53 18.21
CA SER A 396 38.62 4.44 19.24
C SER A 396 37.19 4.13 19.66
N LEU A 397 36.45 3.32 18.90
CA LEU A 397 35.00 3.23 19.05
C LEU A 397 34.56 2.61 20.39
N LEU A 398 35.28 1.59 20.87
CA LEU A 398 34.93 0.95 22.14
C LEU A 398 35.09 1.90 23.34
N ASN A 399 35.99 2.90 23.26
CA ASN A 399 36.10 3.95 24.29
C ASN A 399 34.79 4.75 24.43
N GLN A 400 34.00 4.88 23.36
CA GLN A 400 32.75 5.64 23.41
C GLN A 400 31.71 4.99 24.31
N ALA A 401 31.80 3.67 24.54
CA ALA A 401 30.94 2.96 25.49
C ALA A 401 31.12 3.44 26.93
N VAL A 402 32.31 3.94 27.30
CA VAL A 402 32.61 4.45 28.64
C VAL A 402 31.67 5.59 29.03
N VAL A 403 31.30 6.44 28.06
CA VAL A 403 30.41 7.59 28.28
C VAL A 403 29.04 7.12 28.76
N SER A 404 28.43 6.16 28.06
CA SER A 404 27.12 5.58 28.44
C SER A 404 27.20 4.83 29.77
N LEU A 405 28.27 4.06 29.99
CA LEU A 405 28.46 3.34 31.25
C LEU A 405 28.62 4.29 32.44
N ALA A 406 29.30 5.43 32.26
CA ALA A 406 29.45 6.46 33.29
C ALA A 406 28.12 7.14 33.64
N GLN A 407 27.16 7.17 32.71
CA GLN A 407 25.78 7.63 32.93
C GLN A 407 24.89 6.55 33.58
N GLY A 408 25.43 5.37 33.92
CA GLY A 408 24.68 4.27 34.52
C GLY A 408 23.91 3.41 33.53
N ARG A 409 24.10 3.62 32.21
CA ARG A 409 23.43 2.83 31.16
C ARG A 409 24.09 1.46 30.99
N LYS A 410 23.31 0.49 30.52
CA LYS A 410 23.82 -0.80 30.02
C LYS A 410 24.24 -0.64 28.57
N VAL A 411 25.35 -1.27 28.17
CA VAL A 411 25.87 -1.15 26.80
C VAL A 411 25.90 -2.48 26.08
N LEU A 412 25.12 -2.60 25.01
CA LEU A 412 25.29 -3.67 24.02
C LEU A 412 26.08 -3.11 22.85
N PHE A 413 27.34 -3.51 22.73
CA PHE A 413 28.21 -3.12 21.62
C PHE A 413 28.26 -4.26 20.61
N ILE A 414 27.75 -4.02 19.40
CA ILE A 414 27.65 -4.99 18.31
C ILE A 414 28.69 -4.64 17.26
N ILE A 415 29.66 -5.53 17.06
CA ILE A 415 30.59 -5.47 15.93
C ILE A 415 29.99 -6.32 14.82
N ILE A 416 29.60 -5.67 13.73
CA ILE A 416 29.14 -6.34 12.51
C ILE A 416 30.37 -6.51 11.61
N ASP A 417 30.74 -7.76 11.34
CA ASP A 417 31.89 -8.07 10.47
C ASP A 417 31.58 -7.67 9.03
N ASN A 418 32.52 -6.95 8.40
CA ASN A 418 32.44 -6.58 6.98
C ASN A 418 31.16 -5.79 6.60
N PHE A 419 30.84 -4.74 7.37
CA PHE A 419 29.66 -3.91 7.18
C PHE A 419 30.01 -2.51 6.67
N ASN A 420 29.37 -2.07 5.59
CA ASN A 420 29.59 -0.76 4.97
C ASN A 420 28.30 0.09 4.98
N PHE A 421 28.40 1.32 4.46
CA PHE A 421 27.29 2.27 4.44
C PHE A 421 26.07 1.83 3.62
N LYS A 422 26.25 0.86 2.70
CA LYS A 422 25.19 0.35 1.81
C LYS A 422 23.96 -0.12 2.58
N TYR A 423 24.18 -0.79 3.70
CA TYR A 423 23.11 -1.42 4.48
C TYR A 423 22.74 -0.63 5.75
N LEU A 424 23.40 0.51 5.99
CA LEU A 424 23.18 1.31 7.19
C LEU A 424 21.73 1.78 7.31
N GLN A 425 21.13 2.28 6.22
CA GLN A 425 19.74 2.74 6.27
C GLN A 425 18.76 1.61 6.58
N THR A 426 18.97 0.42 6.01
CA THR A 426 18.12 -0.74 6.34
C THR A 426 18.19 -1.05 7.84
N LEU A 427 19.40 -1.07 8.41
CA LEU A 427 19.61 -1.31 9.83
C LEU A 427 18.93 -0.23 10.70
N LYS A 428 19.07 1.03 10.34
CA LYS A 428 18.40 2.16 11.01
C LYS A 428 16.88 2.00 10.98
N SER A 429 16.29 1.76 9.82
CA SER A 429 14.85 1.55 9.66
C SER A 429 14.35 0.39 10.53
N GLN A 430 15.06 -0.74 10.55
CA GLN A 430 14.65 -1.89 11.38
C GLN A 430 14.65 -1.59 12.89
N PHE A 431 15.66 -0.88 13.41
CA PHE A 431 15.64 -0.44 14.82
C PHE A 431 14.55 0.61 15.09
N ASN A 432 14.36 1.51 14.14
CA ASN A 432 13.35 2.56 14.18
C ASN A 432 11.93 2.00 14.36
N TYR A 433 11.57 0.97 13.59
CA TYR A 433 10.31 0.23 13.75
C TYR A 433 10.13 -0.35 15.15
N GLN A 434 11.23 -0.68 15.84
CA GLN A 434 11.23 -1.22 17.20
C GLN A 434 11.37 -0.12 18.27
N GLY A 435 11.32 1.16 17.90
CA GLY A 435 11.39 2.34 18.77
C GLY A 435 12.78 2.63 19.35
N PHE A 436 13.84 2.07 18.77
CA PHE A 436 15.22 2.47 19.05
C PHE A 436 15.69 3.42 17.95
N ARG A 437 16.23 4.58 18.33
CA ARG A 437 16.61 5.65 17.41
C ARG A 437 18.10 5.88 17.44
N VAL A 438 18.67 6.20 16.28
CA VAL A 438 20.04 6.68 16.19
C VAL A 438 20.13 8.05 16.83
N VAL A 439 20.88 8.15 17.91
CA VAL A 439 21.20 9.41 18.62
C VAL A 439 22.58 9.95 18.22
N GLU A 440 23.39 9.14 17.56
CA GLU A 440 24.70 9.52 17.04
C GLU A 440 25.07 8.62 15.85
N GLU A 441 25.54 9.24 14.77
CA GLU A 441 26.03 8.56 13.57
C GLU A 441 27.37 9.20 13.16
N LYS A 442 28.36 8.36 12.88
CA LYS A 442 29.69 8.80 12.47
C LYS A 442 30.24 7.90 11.37
N SER A 443 30.98 8.51 10.45
CA SER A 443 31.91 7.82 9.57
C SER A 443 33.26 7.71 10.24
N VAL A 444 33.84 6.52 10.22
CA VAL A 444 35.19 6.26 10.74
C VAL A 444 36.00 5.40 9.76
N TRP A 445 37.31 5.43 9.92
CA TRP A 445 38.24 4.62 9.16
C TRP A 445 38.55 3.28 9.83
N SER A 446 38.52 2.22 9.04
CA SER A 446 39.14 0.94 9.37
C SER A 446 40.67 1.02 9.22
N LEU A 447 41.39 0.04 9.75
CA LEU A 447 42.83 -0.09 9.54
C LEU A 447 43.13 -0.77 8.19
N ILE A 448 44.38 -0.63 7.74
CA ILE A 448 44.87 -1.30 6.52
C ILE A 448 45.84 -2.46 6.85
N PRO A 449 45.77 -3.59 6.12
CA PRO A 449 44.71 -3.94 5.17
C PRO A 449 43.34 -4.04 5.86
N THR A 450 42.28 -3.74 5.11
CA THR A 450 40.88 -3.77 5.56
C THR A 450 40.43 -5.22 5.75
N ALA A 451 40.89 -5.83 6.84
CA ALA A 451 40.70 -7.24 7.13
C ALA A 451 40.36 -7.45 8.60
N THR A 452 39.53 -8.45 8.89
CA THR A 452 39.10 -8.80 10.24
C THR A 452 40.28 -8.98 11.21
N THR A 453 41.36 -9.64 10.78
CA THR A 453 42.54 -9.90 11.63
C THR A 453 43.33 -8.64 12.01
N VAL A 454 43.06 -7.51 11.34
CA VAL A 454 43.70 -6.21 11.54
C VAL A 454 42.73 -5.25 12.23
N SER A 455 41.63 -4.91 11.56
CA SER A 455 40.72 -3.85 12.02
C SER A 455 39.89 -4.26 13.25
N LYS A 456 39.37 -5.50 13.28
CA LYS A 456 38.63 -5.99 14.47
C LYS A 456 39.56 -6.14 15.66
N LEU A 457 40.78 -6.59 15.42
CA LEU A 457 41.80 -6.67 16.46
C LEU A 457 42.06 -5.29 17.06
N ALA A 458 42.26 -4.26 16.23
CA ALA A 458 42.46 -2.88 16.70
C ALA A 458 41.24 -2.34 17.47
N LEU A 459 40.02 -2.56 16.95
CA LEU A 459 38.76 -2.17 17.58
C LEU A 459 38.61 -2.80 18.97
N VAL A 460 38.81 -4.12 19.07
CA VAL A 460 38.67 -4.83 20.36
C VAL A 460 39.81 -4.49 21.32
N ALA A 461 41.03 -4.27 20.82
CA ALA A 461 42.17 -3.87 21.65
C ALA A 461 42.06 -2.42 22.14
N GLY A 462 41.41 -1.54 21.38
CA GLY A 462 41.44 -0.10 21.65
C GLY A 462 42.77 0.56 21.25
N GLU A 463 43.57 -0.10 20.41
CA GLU A 463 44.95 0.29 20.12
C GLU A 463 45.15 0.65 18.65
N PRO A 464 45.83 1.78 18.33
CA PRO A 464 46.16 2.15 16.95
C PRO A 464 47.28 1.27 16.35
N ASP A 465 48.08 0.64 17.20
CA ASP A 465 49.23 -0.18 16.84
C ASP A 465 49.06 -1.62 17.34
N LEU A 466 49.05 -2.58 16.41
CA LEU A 466 48.64 -3.97 16.69
C LEU A 466 49.64 -4.78 17.51
N HIS A 467 50.87 -4.29 17.67
CA HIS A 467 51.86 -4.90 18.55
C HIS A 467 51.58 -4.65 20.04
N GLU A 468 50.77 -3.63 20.36
CA GLU A 468 50.33 -3.31 21.73
C GLU A 468 49.13 -4.14 22.18
N ALA A 469 48.54 -4.97 21.32
CA ALA A 469 47.48 -5.91 21.70
C ALA A 469 48.02 -7.05 22.57
N LYS A 470 47.54 -7.20 23.81
CA LYS A 470 48.14 -8.02 24.88
C LYS A 470 47.53 -9.43 25.05
N GLY A 471 46.55 -9.80 24.23
CA GLY A 471 45.79 -11.05 24.34
C GLY A 471 45.89 -11.98 23.13
N TYR A 472 45.56 -13.27 23.33
CA TYR A 472 45.62 -14.31 22.30
C TYR A 472 44.29 -14.56 21.57
N ASN A 473 43.18 -14.06 22.11
CA ASN A 473 41.85 -14.08 21.50
C ASN A 473 41.05 -12.85 21.95
N TYR A 474 39.92 -12.56 21.29
CA TYR A 474 39.12 -11.36 21.59
C TYR A 474 38.69 -11.22 23.06
N PRO A 475 38.19 -12.27 23.75
CA PRO A 475 37.92 -12.19 25.19
C PRO A 475 39.14 -11.80 26.04
N ASP A 476 40.31 -12.37 25.75
CA ASP A 476 41.54 -12.10 26.49
C ASP A 476 42.09 -10.69 26.20
N ILE A 477 41.99 -10.25 24.94
CA ILE A 477 42.33 -8.87 24.52
C ILE A 477 41.43 -7.87 25.27
N LEU A 478 40.12 -8.08 25.22
CA LEU A 478 39.13 -7.23 25.91
C LEU A 478 39.45 -7.13 27.41
N LYS A 479 39.89 -8.23 28.04
CA LYS A 479 40.25 -8.26 29.45
C LYS A 479 41.57 -7.53 29.76
N LYS A 480 42.61 -7.74 28.95
CA LYS A 480 43.98 -7.27 29.23
C LYS A 480 44.23 -5.84 28.77
N ASN A 481 43.80 -5.46 27.57
CA ASN A 481 44.04 -4.11 27.04
C ASN A 481 43.20 -3.06 27.77
N TRP A 482 42.02 -3.44 28.25
CA TRP A 482 41.13 -2.55 28.97
C TRP A 482 41.24 -2.64 30.50
N GLN A 483 42.28 -3.32 31.00
CA GLN A 483 42.57 -3.39 32.41
C GLN A 483 42.79 -1.97 32.96
N GLY A 484 41.94 -1.53 33.88
CA GLY A 484 41.95 -0.17 34.45
C GLY A 484 40.84 0.72 33.90
N HIS A 485 40.68 0.81 32.59
CA HIS A 485 39.68 1.67 31.92
C HIS A 485 38.24 1.23 32.22
N PHE A 486 37.97 -0.07 32.14
CA PHE A 486 36.68 -0.66 32.49
C PHE A 486 36.70 -1.39 33.84
N ALA A 487 37.69 -1.14 34.71
CA ALA A 487 37.90 -1.94 35.92
C ALA A 487 36.69 -1.98 36.90
N LYS A 488 35.84 -0.96 36.87
CA LYS A 488 34.60 -0.90 37.67
C LYS A 488 33.37 -1.53 37.01
N TYR A 489 33.47 -1.93 35.73
CA TYR A 489 32.37 -2.44 34.95
C TYR A 489 32.58 -3.91 34.61
N LYS A 490 31.49 -4.70 34.64
CA LYS A 490 31.51 -6.09 34.22
C LYS A 490 31.34 -6.16 32.71
N MET A 491 32.25 -6.83 32.02
CA MET A 491 32.23 -6.97 30.56
C MET A 491 32.20 -8.45 30.16
N THR A 492 31.46 -8.76 29.10
CA THR A 492 31.47 -10.09 28.46
C THR A 492 31.57 -9.96 26.94
N TYR A 493 32.31 -10.87 26.32
CA TYR A 493 32.35 -11.05 24.87
C TYR A 493 31.44 -12.21 24.45
N LEU A 494 30.62 -11.99 23.42
CA LEU A 494 29.79 -13.02 22.77
C LEU A 494 30.25 -13.20 21.33
N SER A 495 30.62 -14.42 20.96
CA SER A 495 31.12 -14.71 19.61
C SER A 495 30.02 -14.94 18.56
N LYS A 496 28.76 -15.05 18.99
CA LYS A 496 27.61 -15.38 18.12
C LYS A 496 26.29 -14.85 18.68
N LEU A 497 25.38 -14.50 17.77
CA LEU A 497 24.05 -13.96 18.11
C LEU A 497 23.21 -14.92 18.97
N GLY A 498 23.34 -16.23 18.73
CA GLY A 498 22.60 -17.25 19.49
C GLY A 498 22.86 -17.23 21.00
N ASP A 499 24.03 -16.75 21.44
CA ASP A 499 24.33 -16.62 22.87
C ASP A 499 23.61 -15.41 23.49
N LEU A 500 23.36 -14.35 22.72
CA LEU A 500 22.50 -13.23 23.14
C LEU A 500 21.02 -13.68 23.22
N GLN A 501 20.56 -14.45 22.24
CA GLN A 501 19.18 -14.95 22.19
C GLN A 501 18.82 -15.85 23.38
N LYS A 502 19.78 -16.63 23.91
CA LYS A 502 19.56 -17.50 25.07
C LYS A 502 19.56 -16.76 26.41
N ARG A 503 19.99 -15.50 26.44
CA ARG A 503 20.06 -14.70 27.67
C ARG A 503 18.70 -14.09 28.02
N ASN A 504 18.42 -14.10 29.33
CA ASN A 504 17.23 -13.53 29.95
C ASN A 504 17.54 -12.37 30.90
N ARG A 505 18.82 -12.07 31.14
CA ARG A 505 19.30 -11.01 32.03
C ARG A 505 20.49 -10.31 31.40
N PHE A 506 20.70 -9.08 31.84
CA PHE A 506 21.88 -8.27 31.53
C PHE A 506 22.65 -8.02 32.83
N ASP A 507 23.33 -9.06 33.33
CA ASP A 507 24.05 -9.02 34.62
C ASP A 507 25.38 -8.24 34.50
N GLU A 508 25.92 -8.16 33.29
CA GLU A 508 27.07 -7.33 32.93
C GLU A 508 26.70 -5.85 32.77
N ASP A 509 27.69 -4.98 32.63
CA ASP A 509 27.48 -3.58 32.27
C ASP A 509 27.70 -3.36 30.76
N LEU A 510 28.63 -4.12 30.17
CA LEU A 510 28.89 -4.14 28.73
C LEU A 510 28.88 -5.56 28.17
N ILE A 511 28.15 -5.76 27.09
CA ILE A 511 28.21 -6.96 26.26
C ILE A 511 28.78 -6.58 24.90
N LEU A 512 29.92 -7.17 24.52
CA LEU A 512 30.52 -7.03 23.20
C LEU A 512 30.12 -8.23 22.34
N LEU A 513 29.19 -8.03 21.41
CA LEU A 513 28.71 -9.06 20.48
C LEU A 513 29.46 -8.97 19.15
N ASN A 514 30.09 -10.06 18.73
CA ASN A 514 30.61 -10.23 17.39
C ASN A 514 29.57 -10.88 16.47
N TYR A 515 29.25 -10.23 15.36
CA TYR A 515 28.24 -10.65 14.40
C TYR A 515 28.87 -10.93 13.03
N LEU A 516 29.13 -12.22 12.78
CA LEU A 516 29.76 -12.76 11.58
C LEU A 516 28.84 -13.03 10.36
N PRO A 517 27.50 -13.21 10.49
CA PRO A 517 26.69 -13.67 9.36
C PRO A 517 26.71 -12.79 8.10
N ILE A 518 26.96 -11.48 8.21
CA ILE A 518 27.05 -10.61 7.04
C ILE A 518 28.31 -10.91 6.23
N ASP A 519 29.48 -10.97 6.87
CA ASP A 519 30.72 -11.37 6.21
C ASP A 519 30.61 -12.74 5.53
N THR A 520 30.01 -13.72 6.23
CA THR A 520 29.81 -15.06 5.65
C THR A 520 28.99 -15.00 4.36
N THR A 521 27.89 -14.26 4.36
CA THR A 521 27.04 -14.09 3.17
C THR A 521 27.77 -13.33 2.05
N LEU A 522 28.55 -12.30 2.37
CA LEU A 522 29.33 -11.51 1.40
C LEU A 522 30.42 -12.32 0.68
N HIS A 523 30.87 -13.43 1.27
CA HIS A 523 31.84 -14.35 0.68
C HIS A 523 31.22 -15.49 -0.12
N GLU A 524 29.90 -15.68 -0.04
CA GLU A 524 29.18 -16.71 -0.79
C GLU A 524 28.80 -16.20 -2.18
N ASP A 525 29.00 -17.02 -3.21
CA ASP A 525 28.67 -16.65 -4.59
C ASP A 525 27.15 -16.60 -4.79
N GLU A 526 26.62 -15.53 -5.38
CA GLU A 526 25.17 -15.36 -5.60
C GLU A 526 24.55 -16.50 -6.41
N GLU A 527 25.31 -17.11 -7.33
CA GLU A 527 24.86 -18.29 -8.08
C GLU A 527 24.64 -19.52 -7.17
N GLN A 528 25.39 -19.63 -6.07
CA GLN A 528 25.24 -20.71 -5.09
C GLN A 528 24.13 -20.43 -4.09
N ILE A 529 23.94 -19.16 -3.71
CA ILE A 529 22.87 -18.72 -2.80
C ILE A 529 21.51 -18.80 -3.50
N GLY A 530 21.43 -18.47 -4.80
CA GLY A 530 20.18 -18.36 -5.55
C GLY A 530 19.43 -17.05 -5.32
N SER A 531 20.08 -16.04 -4.74
CA SER A 531 19.55 -14.70 -4.51
C SER A 531 20.68 -13.67 -4.41
N THR A 532 20.37 -12.38 -4.53
CA THR A 532 21.38 -11.33 -4.36
C THR A 532 21.80 -11.17 -2.90
N HIS A 533 23.04 -10.73 -2.68
CA HIS A 533 23.55 -10.42 -1.33
C HIS A 533 22.65 -9.46 -0.57
N SER A 534 22.09 -8.47 -1.25
CA SER A 534 21.29 -7.42 -0.64
C SER A 534 19.98 -7.94 -0.07
N VAL A 535 19.36 -8.94 -0.71
CA VAL A 535 18.19 -9.63 -0.15
C VAL A 535 18.57 -10.39 1.12
N GLU A 536 19.64 -11.16 1.08
CA GLU A 536 20.10 -11.95 2.23
C GLU A 536 20.52 -11.07 3.41
N ILE A 537 21.30 -10.02 3.17
CA ILE A 537 21.79 -9.12 4.21
C ILE A 537 20.64 -8.37 4.87
N ARG A 538 19.63 -7.91 4.12
CA ARG A 538 18.41 -7.33 4.70
C ARG A 538 17.73 -8.29 5.67
N SER A 539 17.64 -9.58 5.31
CA SER A 539 17.10 -10.63 6.17
C SER A 539 17.97 -10.86 7.43
N LYS A 540 19.30 -10.87 7.29
CA LYS A 540 20.24 -10.99 8.41
C LYS A 540 20.16 -9.79 9.36
N ILE A 541 20.01 -8.57 8.84
CA ILE A 541 19.84 -7.35 9.63
C ILE A 541 18.55 -7.42 10.45
N LYS A 542 17.43 -7.79 9.82
CA LYS A 542 16.15 -8.00 10.53
C LYS A 542 16.31 -8.98 11.68
N THR A 543 16.96 -10.13 11.43
CA THR A 543 17.22 -11.16 12.46
C THR A 543 18.07 -10.62 13.62
N LEU A 544 19.12 -9.85 13.33
CA LEU A 544 19.98 -9.20 14.35
C LEU A 544 19.18 -8.23 15.22
N VAL A 545 18.37 -7.38 14.59
CA VAL A 545 17.53 -6.39 15.28
C VAL A 545 16.51 -7.08 16.16
N GLU A 546 15.74 -8.02 15.61
CA GLU A 546 14.75 -8.78 16.37
C GLU A 546 15.37 -9.48 17.58
N ALA A 547 16.50 -10.16 17.40
CA ALA A 547 17.20 -10.83 18.49
C ALA A 547 17.67 -9.84 19.57
N THR A 548 18.18 -8.68 19.17
CA THR A 548 18.64 -7.62 20.06
C THR A 548 17.49 -7.06 20.90
N ILE A 549 16.37 -6.73 20.26
CA ILE A 549 15.19 -6.15 20.91
C ILE A 549 14.51 -7.17 21.82
N GLN A 550 14.39 -8.42 21.38
CA GLN A 550 13.82 -9.49 22.22
C GLN A 550 14.69 -9.76 23.44
N PHE A 551 16.03 -9.68 23.31
CA PHE A 551 16.92 -9.71 24.47
C PHE A 551 16.68 -8.53 25.42
N ALA A 552 16.63 -7.30 24.91
CA ALA A 552 16.40 -6.11 25.72
C ALA A 552 15.09 -6.20 26.51
N LYS A 553 14.00 -6.69 25.87
CA LYS A 553 12.69 -6.96 26.48
C LYS A 553 12.76 -8.02 27.58
N ARG A 554 13.34 -9.19 27.29
CA ARG A 554 13.46 -10.28 28.28
C ARG A 554 14.29 -9.85 29.49
N ALA A 555 15.38 -9.13 29.26
CA ALA A 555 16.25 -8.59 30.30
C ALA A 555 15.66 -7.36 31.01
N ARG A 556 14.58 -6.76 30.48
CA ARG A 556 13.91 -5.55 30.99
C ARG A 556 14.84 -4.34 31.11
N VAL A 557 15.66 -4.13 30.09
CA VAL A 557 16.65 -3.03 30.06
C VAL A 557 16.40 -2.03 28.94
N GLU A 558 15.28 -2.10 28.21
CA GLU A 558 15.03 -1.30 27.01
C GLU A 558 15.27 0.21 27.21
N GLN A 559 14.83 0.76 28.35
CA GLN A 559 14.98 2.18 28.66
C GLN A 559 16.41 2.58 29.04
N ASP A 560 17.16 1.66 29.69
CA ASP A 560 18.52 1.92 30.18
C ASP A 560 19.61 1.44 29.19
N LEU A 561 19.22 0.81 28.08
CA LEU A 561 20.13 0.23 27.10
C LEU A 561 20.61 1.27 26.09
N ALA A 562 21.92 1.38 25.93
CA ALA A 562 22.56 2.01 24.79
C ALA A 562 23.12 0.93 23.87
N ILE A 563 22.69 0.93 22.61
CA ILE A 563 23.16 -0.01 21.59
C ILE A 563 24.19 0.71 20.74
N TYR A 564 25.39 0.15 20.68
CA TYR A 564 26.45 0.64 19.81
C TYR A 564 26.60 -0.34 18.66
N ILE A 565 26.65 0.16 17.43
CA ILE A 565 26.85 -0.65 16.23
C ILE A 565 28.07 -0.10 15.52
N ALA A 566 29.05 -0.96 15.34
CA ALA A 566 30.29 -0.65 14.66
C ALA A 566 30.57 -1.73 13.62
N SER A 567 31.20 -1.33 12.53
CA SER A 567 31.89 -2.25 11.65
C SER A 567 33.39 -2.21 11.91
N ASP A 568 34.08 -3.30 11.62
CA ASP A 568 35.54 -3.34 11.61
C ASP A 568 36.12 -2.88 10.27
N HIS A 569 35.54 -3.30 9.15
CA HIS A 569 35.88 -2.85 7.79
C HIS A 569 34.69 -3.00 6.84
N GLY A 570 34.81 -2.48 5.62
CA GLY A 570 33.87 -2.75 4.54
C GLY A 570 34.46 -3.68 3.48
N SER A 571 33.73 -3.80 2.38
CA SER A 571 34.11 -4.58 1.20
C SER A 571 33.55 -3.93 -0.07
N THR A 572 34.04 -4.37 -1.22
CA THR A 572 33.50 -4.02 -2.54
C THR A 572 33.20 -5.28 -3.35
N LYS A 573 32.15 -5.25 -4.17
CA LYS A 573 31.95 -6.20 -5.25
C LYS A 573 32.72 -5.71 -6.48
N ILE A 574 33.51 -6.58 -7.09
CA ILE A 574 34.30 -6.26 -8.29
C ILE A 574 33.72 -7.08 -9.45
N PRO A 575 33.26 -6.46 -10.54
CA PRO A 575 32.74 -7.18 -11.70
C PRO A 575 33.73 -8.22 -12.23
N SER A 576 33.22 -9.35 -12.72
CA SER A 576 34.05 -10.45 -13.22
C SER A 576 34.78 -10.07 -14.51
N ASP A 577 34.17 -9.23 -15.35
CA ASP A 577 34.68 -8.73 -16.63
C ASP A 577 35.68 -7.58 -16.48
N LEU A 578 35.81 -6.99 -15.28
CA LEU A 578 36.78 -5.93 -15.03
C LEU A 578 38.21 -6.44 -15.21
N HIS A 579 38.99 -5.71 -15.99
CA HIS A 579 40.41 -6.01 -16.23
C HIS A 579 41.20 -5.99 -14.91
N ASN A 580 41.91 -7.08 -14.62
CA ASN A 580 42.81 -7.15 -13.47
C ASN A 580 44.26 -6.83 -13.91
N PRO A 581 44.82 -5.67 -13.55
CA PRO A 581 46.15 -5.26 -14.01
C PRO A 581 47.29 -6.07 -13.36
N ILE A 582 46.99 -6.85 -12.32
CA ILE A 582 47.97 -7.65 -11.58
C ILE A 582 47.91 -9.10 -12.07
N ASP A 583 48.96 -9.51 -12.78
CA ASP A 583 49.13 -10.87 -13.28
C ASP A 583 50.59 -11.33 -13.13
N ASP A 584 51.02 -11.48 -11.88
CA ASP A 584 52.35 -11.99 -11.54
C ASP A 584 52.24 -13.32 -10.79
N LYS A 585 53.10 -14.27 -11.16
CA LYS A 585 53.14 -15.61 -10.55
C LYS A 585 53.45 -15.56 -9.05
N PHE A 586 54.36 -14.69 -8.62
CA PHE A 586 54.70 -14.53 -7.20
C PHE A 586 53.47 -14.14 -6.38
N TYR A 587 52.67 -13.18 -6.86
CA TYR A 587 51.50 -12.73 -6.13
C TYR A 587 50.43 -13.81 -5.99
N ARG A 588 50.19 -14.59 -7.06
CA ARG A 588 49.24 -15.71 -6.99
C ARG A 588 49.68 -16.79 -6.01
N GLU A 589 50.98 -17.08 -5.93
CA GLU A 589 51.53 -18.08 -5.01
C GLU A 589 51.51 -17.61 -3.54
N GLN A 590 51.52 -16.29 -3.29
CA GLN A 590 51.47 -15.72 -1.93
C GLN A 590 50.04 -15.44 -1.45
N ALA A 591 49.06 -15.37 -2.36
CA ALA A 591 47.68 -15.09 -1.98
C ALA A 591 47.02 -16.30 -1.31
N GLU A 592 46.56 -16.10 -0.07
CA GLU A 592 45.95 -17.18 0.74
C GLU A 592 44.45 -17.35 0.45
N SER A 593 43.78 -16.30 -0.04
CA SER A 593 42.35 -16.27 -0.25
C SER A 593 41.98 -15.35 -1.41
N ARG A 594 40.99 -15.77 -2.20
CA ARG A 594 40.38 -14.94 -3.27
C ARG A 594 39.52 -13.79 -2.73
N HIS A 595 39.08 -13.91 -1.47
CA HIS A 595 38.31 -12.87 -0.78
C HIS A 595 39.19 -11.71 -0.31
N HIS A 596 40.52 -11.92 -0.27
CA HIS A 596 41.49 -10.94 0.18
C HIS A 596 42.15 -10.19 -0.96
N ARG A 597 42.25 -8.88 -0.78
CA ARG A 597 42.96 -7.94 -1.63
C ARG A 597 44.28 -7.52 -1.01
N TYR A 598 44.96 -8.42 -0.32
CA TYR A 598 46.27 -8.19 0.27
C TYR A 598 47.08 -9.50 0.35
N ILE A 599 48.40 -9.38 0.43
CA ILE A 599 49.30 -10.50 0.75
C ILE A 599 50.28 -10.11 1.83
N SER A 600 50.63 -11.06 2.69
CA SER A 600 51.75 -10.92 3.62
C SER A 600 53.08 -11.10 2.88
N VAL A 601 54.05 -10.25 3.19
CA VAL A 601 55.39 -10.31 2.58
C VAL A 601 56.49 -10.23 3.62
N THR A 602 57.66 -10.76 3.26
CA THR A 602 58.86 -10.67 4.11
C THR A 602 59.31 -9.22 4.27
N LYS A 603 59.96 -8.90 5.40
CA LYS A 603 60.54 -7.57 5.66
C LYS A 603 61.49 -7.12 4.55
N THR A 604 62.26 -8.05 3.97
CA THR A 604 63.17 -7.76 2.86
C THR A 604 62.41 -7.31 1.61
N LYS A 605 61.32 -7.98 1.24
CA LYS A 605 60.48 -7.61 0.09
C LYS A 605 59.79 -6.27 0.31
N ALA A 606 59.31 -6.00 1.53
CA ALA A 606 58.66 -4.73 1.87
C ALA A 606 59.62 -3.52 1.91
N THR A 607 60.88 -3.73 2.27
CA THR A 607 61.89 -2.66 2.32
C THR A 607 62.58 -2.41 0.98
N LYS A 608 62.55 -3.39 0.07
CA LYS A 608 63.11 -3.29 -1.28
C LYS A 608 62.09 -3.73 -2.34
N PRO A 609 60.94 -3.04 -2.46
CA PRO A 609 59.96 -3.34 -3.49
C PRO A 609 60.52 -3.05 -4.89
N THR A 610 60.17 -3.89 -5.85
CA THR A 610 60.46 -3.67 -7.27
C THR A 610 59.63 -2.50 -7.81
N ASP A 611 59.97 -1.98 -8.98
CA ASP A 611 59.17 -0.93 -9.61
C ASP A 611 57.77 -1.44 -10.00
N TYR A 612 57.65 -2.73 -10.35
CA TYR A 612 56.36 -3.38 -10.55
C TYR A 612 55.52 -3.38 -9.27
N ASP A 613 56.12 -3.72 -8.12
CA ASP A 613 55.45 -3.70 -6.82
C ASP A 613 54.93 -2.29 -6.50
N LYS A 614 55.76 -1.25 -6.64
CA LYS A 614 55.38 0.15 -6.34
C LYS A 614 54.28 0.67 -7.26
N THR A 615 54.30 0.23 -8.52
CA THR A 615 53.33 0.66 -9.53
C THR A 615 51.95 0.08 -9.25
N HIS A 616 51.87 -1.16 -8.76
CA HIS A 616 50.61 -1.88 -8.63
C HIS A 616 50.11 -2.00 -7.18
N CYS A 617 50.96 -1.78 -6.18
CA CYS A 617 50.61 -1.99 -4.77
C CYS A 617 50.95 -0.79 -3.87
N TYR A 618 50.15 -0.62 -2.83
CA TYR A 618 50.53 0.06 -1.60
C TYR A 618 51.39 -0.89 -0.74
N ILE A 619 52.47 -0.34 -0.17
CA ILE A 619 53.47 -1.11 0.57
C ILE A 619 53.33 -0.81 2.06
N ILE A 620 52.69 -1.72 2.79
CA ILE A 620 52.45 -1.59 4.23
C ILE A 620 53.61 -2.24 4.98
N ARG A 621 54.31 -1.43 5.77
CA ARG A 621 55.39 -1.91 6.64
C ARG A 621 54.96 -1.86 8.10
N THR A 622 55.31 -2.94 8.81
CA THR A 622 55.14 -3.07 10.26
C THR A 622 55.64 -1.86 11.04
N ASP A 623 56.86 -1.41 10.73
CA ASP A 623 57.55 -0.34 11.46
C ASP A 623 57.00 1.07 11.21
N SER A 624 56.22 1.28 10.15
CA SER A 624 55.68 2.61 9.82
C SER A 624 54.15 2.71 9.89
N HIS A 625 53.44 1.57 9.85
CA HIS A 625 51.97 1.54 9.84
C HIS A 625 51.36 0.89 11.09
N GLY A 626 52.17 0.24 11.93
CA GLY A 626 51.70 -0.36 13.18
C GLY A 626 50.99 -1.70 13.00
N THR A 627 51.21 -2.38 11.88
CA THR A 627 50.65 -3.70 11.59
C THR A 627 51.50 -4.84 12.20
N LYS A 628 50.95 -6.06 12.28
CA LYS A 628 51.69 -7.25 12.73
C LYS A 628 52.66 -7.79 11.67
N ASP A 629 52.22 -7.80 10.41
CA ASP A 629 53.04 -8.21 9.27
C ASP A 629 53.22 -7.07 8.27
N ASN A 630 54.11 -7.27 7.31
CA ASN A 630 54.24 -6.36 6.17
C ASN A 630 53.30 -6.86 5.07
N TYR A 631 52.58 -5.95 4.43
CA TYR A 631 51.59 -6.31 3.42
C TYR A 631 51.82 -5.57 2.11
N PHE A 632 51.51 -6.23 1.02
CA PHE A 632 51.23 -5.55 -0.26
C PHE A 632 49.72 -5.53 -0.46
N ILE A 633 49.20 -4.38 -0.88
CA ILE A 633 47.78 -4.18 -1.17
C ILE A 633 47.65 -3.62 -2.59
N PRO A 634 46.99 -4.28 -3.56
CA PRO A 634 46.64 -3.71 -4.86
C PRO A 634 46.09 -2.28 -4.80
N ARG A 635 46.51 -1.46 -5.77
CA ARG A 635 45.89 -0.17 -6.05
C ARG A 635 44.52 -0.34 -6.71
N GLY A 636 43.64 0.62 -6.47
CA GLY A 636 42.29 0.67 -7.03
C GLY A 636 41.45 -0.55 -6.73
N TYR A 637 41.02 -1.25 -7.77
CA TYR A 637 40.23 -2.49 -7.71
C TYR A 637 41.03 -3.73 -8.14
N GLY A 638 42.37 -3.65 -8.12
CA GLY A 638 43.22 -4.80 -8.41
C GLY A 638 43.03 -5.94 -7.41
N ARG A 639 43.30 -7.17 -7.85
CA ARG A 639 43.21 -8.41 -7.06
C ARG A 639 44.40 -9.32 -7.35
N PHE A 640 44.91 -10.02 -6.33
CA PHE A 640 46.01 -10.97 -6.51
C PHE A 640 45.56 -12.33 -7.04
N LEU A 641 44.32 -12.70 -6.74
CA LEU A 641 43.62 -13.83 -7.33
C LEU A 641 42.40 -13.31 -8.09
N ALA A 642 42.31 -13.60 -9.38
CA ALA A 642 41.12 -13.31 -10.16
C ALA A 642 39.99 -14.28 -9.76
N THR A 643 38.75 -13.78 -9.77
CA THR A 643 37.54 -14.58 -9.55
C THR A 643 36.49 -14.16 -10.56
N ASN A 644 35.68 -15.14 -10.99
CA ASN A 644 34.49 -14.91 -11.82
C ASN A 644 33.21 -15.02 -10.98
N GLU A 645 33.32 -15.30 -9.69
CA GLU A 645 32.19 -15.42 -8.78
C GLU A 645 31.63 -14.03 -8.44
N SER A 646 30.32 -13.97 -8.23
CA SER A 646 29.66 -12.78 -7.72
C SER A 646 29.84 -12.77 -6.21
N ILE A 647 30.97 -12.22 -5.73
CA ILE A 647 31.34 -12.14 -4.31
C ILE A 647 31.87 -10.76 -3.96
N TYR A 648 31.88 -10.44 -2.68
CA TYR A 648 32.57 -9.26 -2.16
C TYR A 648 33.98 -9.62 -1.69
N VAL A 649 34.87 -8.66 -1.86
CA VAL A 649 36.28 -8.76 -1.50
C VAL A 649 36.68 -7.58 -0.63
N HIS A 650 37.64 -7.79 0.25
CA HIS A 650 38.13 -6.78 1.18
C HIS A 650 39.66 -6.84 1.30
N GLY A 651 40.29 -5.84 1.91
CA GLY A 651 41.74 -5.74 2.09
C GLY A 651 42.38 -4.55 1.37
N GLY A 652 41.63 -3.86 0.51
CA GLY A 652 42.03 -2.68 -0.23
C GLY A 652 41.85 -1.37 0.54
N LEU A 653 42.01 -0.26 -0.19
CA LEU A 653 42.00 1.11 0.35
C LEU A 653 40.86 1.98 -0.19
N THR A 654 39.88 1.41 -0.90
CA THR A 654 38.79 2.21 -1.48
C THR A 654 37.87 2.75 -0.39
N PRO A 655 37.05 3.80 -0.68
CA PRO A 655 36.08 4.32 0.30
C PRO A 655 35.14 3.24 0.85
N GLU A 656 34.67 2.31 0.01
CA GLU A 656 33.74 1.23 0.38
C GLU A 656 34.33 0.26 1.41
N GLU A 657 35.65 0.10 1.40
CA GLU A 657 36.40 -0.79 2.30
C GLU A 657 36.87 -0.08 3.57
N THR A 658 37.32 1.17 3.43
CA THR A 658 37.98 1.91 4.52
C THR A 658 37.04 2.77 5.35
N ILE A 659 35.98 3.33 4.76
CA ILE A 659 35.03 4.20 5.46
C ILE A 659 33.83 3.37 5.91
N VAL A 660 33.70 3.21 7.22
CA VAL A 660 32.68 2.36 7.81
C VAL A 660 31.77 3.12 8.78
N PRO A 661 30.51 2.66 8.94
CA PRO A 661 29.57 3.35 9.80
C PRO A 661 29.75 2.97 11.27
N PHE A 662 29.47 3.94 12.13
CA PHE A 662 29.28 3.77 13.56
C PHE A 662 27.99 4.47 14.00
N CYS A 663 27.16 3.78 14.78
CA CYS A 663 25.92 4.33 15.31
C CYS A 663 25.74 4.01 16.79
N ARG A 664 25.17 4.96 17.52
CA ARG A 664 24.63 4.77 18.86
C ARG A 664 23.12 4.90 18.82
N LEU A 665 22.41 3.91 19.36
CA LEU A 665 20.96 3.86 19.41
C LEU A 665 20.44 3.77 20.84
N GLU A 666 19.32 4.43 21.09
CA GLU A 666 18.64 4.44 22.38
C GLU A 666 17.12 4.33 22.18
N ARG A 667 16.42 3.86 23.21
CA ARG A 667 14.96 3.86 23.24
C ARG A 667 14.46 5.31 23.32
N VAL A 668 13.61 5.70 22.37
CA VAL A 668 12.94 7.00 22.38
C VAL A 668 11.44 6.76 22.26
N GLU A 669 10.68 7.21 23.24
CA GLU A 669 9.22 7.23 23.15
C GLU A 669 8.79 8.45 22.36
N ILE A 670 8.08 8.22 21.25
CA ILE A 670 7.54 9.28 20.40
C ILE A 670 6.07 9.44 20.77
N GLU A 671 5.71 10.59 21.33
CA GLU A 671 4.31 10.97 21.52
C GLU A 671 3.81 11.60 20.22
N ALA A 672 3.23 10.79 19.34
CA ALA A 672 2.71 11.25 18.06
C ALA A 672 1.46 12.12 18.26
N LYS A 673 1.49 13.34 17.76
CA LYS A 673 0.35 14.25 17.70
C LYS A 673 -0.41 14.04 16.39
N GLN A 674 -1.74 14.04 16.47
CA GLN A 674 -2.65 13.96 15.33
C GLN A 674 -2.40 15.13 14.36
N PRO A 675 -2.37 14.91 13.03
CA PRO A 675 -2.33 16.01 12.07
C PRO A 675 -3.53 16.95 12.24
N ASP A 676 -3.30 18.25 12.09
CA ASP A 676 -4.37 19.25 12.12
C ASP A 676 -5.07 19.27 10.76
N ILE A 677 -6.34 18.87 10.69
CA ILE A 677 -7.10 18.80 9.42
C ILE A 677 -8.24 19.80 9.42
N SER A 678 -8.33 20.61 8.37
CA SER A 678 -9.43 21.56 8.18
C SER A 678 -9.92 21.63 6.73
N LEU A 679 -11.20 21.98 6.56
CA LEU A 679 -11.86 22.15 5.26
C LEU A 679 -12.31 23.61 5.11
N PRO A 680 -11.55 24.48 4.42
CA PRO A 680 -11.91 25.88 4.26
C PRO A 680 -13.23 26.10 3.52
N ASN A 681 -13.57 25.24 2.55
CA ASN A 681 -14.84 25.31 1.81
C ASN A 681 -15.70 24.08 2.11
N ASN A 682 -16.76 24.29 2.88
CA ASN A 682 -17.57 23.21 3.43
C ASN A 682 -18.85 22.90 2.64
N LEU A 683 -18.98 23.39 1.39
CA LEU A 683 -20.14 23.12 0.55
C LEU A 683 -19.96 21.80 -0.22
N ILE A 684 -20.88 20.86 -0.05
CA ILE A 684 -20.88 19.57 -0.75
C ILE A 684 -22.17 19.39 -1.53
N ARG A 685 -22.09 18.70 -2.68
CA ARG A 685 -23.26 18.30 -3.47
C ARG A 685 -23.34 16.78 -3.58
N TYR A 686 -24.53 16.23 -3.41
CA TYR A 686 -24.74 14.79 -3.51
C TYR A 686 -24.60 14.28 -4.94
N SER A 687 -24.06 13.06 -5.07
CA SER A 687 -23.98 12.30 -6.32
C SER A 687 -23.25 13.02 -7.46
N VAL A 688 -22.40 13.99 -7.12
CA VAL A 688 -21.53 14.73 -8.05
C VAL A 688 -20.10 14.54 -7.59
N LYS A 689 -19.18 14.26 -8.53
CA LYS A 689 -17.75 14.30 -8.23
C LYS A 689 -17.33 15.73 -7.90
N ALA A 690 -16.72 15.93 -6.75
CA ALA A 690 -16.20 17.22 -6.31
C ALA A 690 -14.77 17.07 -5.79
N ASN A 691 -14.00 18.14 -5.87
CA ASN A 691 -12.65 18.21 -5.31
C ASN A 691 -12.70 19.08 -4.06
N LEU A 692 -12.54 18.47 -2.89
CA LEU A 692 -12.46 19.19 -1.62
C LEU A 692 -11.01 19.52 -1.33
N VAL A 693 -10.75 20.79 -1.00
CA VAL A 693 -9.41 21.26 -0.63
C VAL A 693 -9.30 21.25 0.88
N PHE A 694 -8.48 20.36 1.44
CA PHE A 694 -8.15 20.30 2.84
C PHE A 694 -6.84 21.00 3.13
N VAL A 695 -6.71 21.58 4.32
CA VAL A 695 -5.42 22.03 4.85
C VAL A 695 -5.02 21.06 5.94
N VAL A 696 -3.88 20.39 5.75
CA VAL A 696 -3.35 19.36 6.65
C VAL A 696 -2.04 19.87 7.25
N GLY A 697 -2.02 20.10 8.57
CA GLY A 697 -0.88 20.57 9.34
C GLY A 697 -0.18 19.43 10.07
N ASN A 698 1.16 19.49 10.15
CA ASN A 698 1.95 18.59 10.98
C ASN A 698 2.38 19.29 12.29
N PRO A 699 1.76 18.96 13.44
CA PRO A 699 2.13 19.53 14.73
C PRO A 699 3.29 18.80 15.44
N ASN A 700 3.86 17.77 14.81
CA ASN A 700 4.99 17.02 15.34
C ASN A 700 6.31 17.76 15.09
N ASP A 701 7.32 17.50 15.93
CA ASP A 701 8.67 18.07 15.81
C ASP A 701 9.48 17.44 14.66
N TYR A 702 8.92 16.41 14.03
CA TYR A 702 9.52 15.71 12.89
C TYR A 702 8.53 15.66 11.72
N GLU A 703 9.07 15.49 10.51
CA GLU A 703 8.28 15.23 9.31
C GLU A 703 7.39 13.99 9.49
N ILE A 704 6.12 14.12 9.09
CA ILE A 704 5.22 12.97 8.91
C ILE A 704 5.23 12.58 7.45
N THR A 705 5.29 11.27 7.18
CA THR A 705 5.31 10.71 5.83
C THR A 705 4.12 9.79 5.61
N ASP A 706 3.83 9.48 4.35
CA ASP A 706 2.76 8.55 3.93
C ASP A 706 1.43 8.82 4.65
N VAL A 707 1.05 10.10 4.70
CA VAL A 707 -0.20 10.54 5.32
C VAL A 707 -1.34 10.14 4.41
N GLU A 708 -2.05 9.09 4.78
CA GLU A 708 -3.25 8.62 4.13
C GLU A 708 -4.47 9.30 4.75
N LEU A 709 -5.33 9.86 3.91
CA LEU A 709 -6.57 10.51 4.32
C LEU A 709 -7.74 9.98 3.48
N ASP A 710 -8.72 9.38 4.15
CA ASP A 710 -9.96 8.89 3.56
C ASP A 710 -11.17 9.63 4.13
N ILE A 711 -12.22 9.72 3.33
CA ILE A 711 -13.51 10.29 3.73
C ILE A 711 -14.53 9.16 3.74
N THR A 712 -15.02 8.80 4.93
CA THR A 712 -15.86 7.63 5.14
C THR A 712 -17.15 7.65 4.30
N GLU A 713 -17.72 8.83 4.04
CA GLU A 713 -18.95 8.97 3.24
C GLU A 713 -18.71 9.02 1.72
N SER A 714 -17.46 9.05 1.27
CA SER A 714 -17.10 9.05 -0.15
C SER A 714 -16.91 7.62 -0.66
N ASP A 715 -17.38 7.34 -1.88
CA ASP A 715 -17.08 6.07 -2.55
C ASP A 715 -15.89 6.17 -3.53
N LEU A 716 -15.18 7.30 -3.51
CA LEU A 716 -13.88 7.47 -4.14
C LEU A 716 -12.77 7.23 -3.12
N PRO A 717 -11.62 6.67 -3.54
CA PRO A 717 -10.46 6.49 -2.66
C PRO A 717 -9.97 7.85 -2.15
N GLY A 718 -9.41 7.87 -0.94
CA GLY A 718 -8.82 9.06 -0.30
C GLY A 718 -7.58 9.59 -1.01
N VAL A 719 -6.58 10.08 -0.30
CA VAL A 719 -5.28 10.50 -0.88
C VAL A 719 -4.11 10.09 0.00
N ILE A 720 -2.93 9.91 -0.60
CA ILE A 720 -1.68 9.69 0.13
C ILE A 720 -0.79 10.91 -0.10
N ILE A 721 -0.26 11.45 0.99
CA ILE A 721 0.61 12.62 1.00
C ILE A 721 1.98 12.14 1.46
N LYS A 722 2.98 12.28 0.58
CA LYS A 722 4.32 11.71 0.83
C LYS A 722 4.94 12.24 2.11
N ALA A 723 4.86 13.55 2.33
CA ALA A 723 5.52 14.19 3.44
C ALA A 723 4.86 15.53 3.79
N ILE A 724 4.78 15.83 5.08
CA ILE A 724 4.48 17.16 5.60
C ILE A 724 5.58 17.51 6.61
N PRO A 725 6.46 18.46 6.30
CA PRO A 725 7.56 18.83 7.20
C PRO A 725 7.06 19.28 8.58
N ALA A 726 7.91 19.13 9.60
CA ALA A 726 7.60 19.56 10.97
C ALA A 726 7.14 21.03 11.01
N GLY A 727 6.01 21.30 11.67
CA GLY A 727 5.45 22.63 11.82
C GLY A 727 4.98 23.30 10.52
N LYS A 728 4.78 22.53 9.43
CA LYS A 728 4.24 23.01 8.16
C LYS A 728 2.85 22.44 7.90
N SER A 729 2.14 23.07 6.97
CA SER A 729 0.87 22.59 6.44
C SER A 729 0.90 22.49 4.92
N SER A 730 0.11 21.58 4.37
CA SER A 730 -0.06 21.39 2.94
C SER A 730 -1.54 21.50 2.56
N GLU A 731 -1.82 22.11 1.40
CA GLU A 731 -3.14 22.06 0.77
C GLU A 731 -3.27 20.77 -0.04
N ILE A 732 -4.33 20.00 0.25
CA ILE A 732 -4.52 18.66 -0.25
C ILE A 732 -5.89 18.57 -0.91
N ILE A 733 -5.93 18.15 -2.17
CA ILE A 733 -7.17 18.02 -2.93
C ILE A 733 -7.63 16.57 -2.85
N ILE A 734 -8.75 16.31 -2.19
CA ILE A 734 -9.37 14.99 -2.10
C ILE A 734 -10.57 14.93 -3.04
N PRO A 735 -10.57 14.05 -4.06
CA PRO A 735 -11.74 13.81 -4.88
C PRO A 735 -12.78 13.04 -4.09
N VAL A 736 -14.01 13.55 -4.04
CA VAL A 736 -15.12 12.93 -3.32
C VAL A 736 -16.32 12.70 -4.22
N ARG A 737 -17.04 11.60 -3.95
CA ARG A 737 -18.41 11.41 -4.43
C ARG A 737 -19.23 10.86 -3.28
N ILE A 738 -20.06 11.72 -2.70
CA ILE A 738 -20.91 11.37 -1.57
C ILE A 738 -22.28 10.99 -2.10
N LYS A 739 -22.66 9.73 -1.86
CA LYS A 739 -24.00 9.21 -2.19
C LYS A 739 -24.96 9.52 -1.05
N ARG A 740 -26.18 9.91 -1.39
CA ARG A 740 -27.25 10.06 -0.40
C ARG A 740 -27.87 8.68 -0.13
N GLN A 741 -27.87 8.25 1.13
CA GLN A 741 -28.58 7.02 1.51
C GLN A 741 -30.10 7.28 1.59
N PRO A 742 -30.94 6.35 1.11
CA PRO A 742 -32.40 6.48 1.19
C PRO A 742 -32.89 6.56 2.65
N GLY A 743 -33.69 7.58 2.98
CA GLY A 743 -34.26 7.74 4.32
C GLY A 743 -33.37 8.46 5.36
N SER A 744 -32.14 8.82 5.00
CA SER A 744 -31.20 9.49 5.90
C SER A 744 -31.35 11.03 5.89
N PRO A 745 -31.13 11.71 7.03
CA PRO A 745 -31.06 13.17 7.10
C PRO A 745 -29.93 13.74 6.21
N SER A 746 -29.96 15.05 5.99
CA SER A 746 -28.88 15.75 5.26
C SER A 746 -27.55 15.56 5.99
N LEU A 747 -26.46 15.45 5.23
CA LEU A 747 -25.12 15.25 5.77
C LEU A 747 -24.65 16.56 6.41
N GLU A 748 -24.43 16.52 7.73
CA GLU A 748 -24.01 17.67 8.53
C GLU A 748 -22.49 17.71 8.77
N ALA A 749 -21.82 16.56 8.65
CA ALA A 749 -20.36 16.44 8.75
C ALA A 749 -19.86 15.30 7.87
N VAL A 750 -18.61 15.41 7.41
CA VAL A 750 -17.84 14.29 6.86
C VAL A 750 -16.87 13.78 7.91
N LEU A 751 -16.65 12.47 7.95
CA LEU A 751 -15.63 11.85 8.79
C LEU A 751 -14.37 11.65 7.98
N ILE A 752 -13.25 12.13 8.53
CA ILE A 752 -11.92 11.96 7.96
C ILE A 752 -11.15 11.01 8.86
N GLU A 753 -10.65 9.95 8.28
CA GLU A 753 -9.80 8.98 8.95
C GLU A 753 -8.59 8.66 8.06
N GLY A 754 -7.67 7.86 8.59
CA GLY A 754 -6.52 7.40 7.83
C GLY A 754 -5.34 7.10 8.72
N SER A 755 -4.14 7.35 8.20
CA SER A 755 -2.91 7.04 8.91
C SER A 755 -1.79 7.98 8.51
N PHE A 756 -0.73 8.01 9.31
CA PHE A 756 0.53 8.64 8.94
C PHE A 756 1.69 7.86 9.52
N GLU A 757 2.83 7.97 8.89
CA GLU A 757 4.09 7.53 9.45
C GLU A 757 4.79 8.72 10.14
N LEU A 758 5.29 8.48 11.35
CA LEU A 758 6.16 9.42 12.05
C LEU A 758 7.40 8.64 12.49
N GLN A 759 8.54 8.99 11.91
CA GLN A 759 9.83 8.35 12.20
C GLN A 759 9.76 6.81 12.04
N GLY A 760 9.20 6.25 10.97
CA GLY A 760 9.14 4.79 10.81
C GLY A 760 8.11 4.07 11.69
N GLN A 761 7.19 4.77 12.34
CA GLN A 761 6.07 4.15 13.05
C GLN A 761 4.76 4.62 12.45
N HIS A 762 3.84 3.68 12.20
CA HIS A 762 2.50 3.99 11.71
C HIS A 762 1.58 4.37 12.87
N PHE A 763 0.89 5.49 12.70
CA PHE A 763 -0.10 6.00 13.63
C PHE A 763 -1.43 6.15 12.90
N THR A 764 -2.51 5.74 13.56
CA THR A 764 -3.86 5.91 13.04
C THR A 764 -4.35 7.32 13.32
N ILE A 765 -4.89 7.98 12.29
CA ILE A 765 -5.63 9.22 12.43
C ILE A 765 -6.99 8.87 13.00
N GLN A 766 -7.28 9.34 14.22
CA GLN A 766 -8.59 9.10 14.83
C GLN A 766 -9.66 9.86 14.03
N PRO A 767 -10.87 9.29 13.83
CA PRO A 767 -11.90 9.93 13.00
C PRO A 767 -12.19 11.38 13.41
N ILE A 768 -11.99 12.30 12.47
CA ILE A 768 -12.22 13.74 12.64
C ILE A 768 -13.51 14.12 11.92
N ALA A 769 -14.52 14.57 12.67
CA ALA A 769 -15.75 15.10 12.09
C ALA A 769 -15.58 16.55 11.66
N ILE A 770 -15.73 16.83 10.37
CA ILE A 770 -15.68 18.18 9.81
C ILE A 770 -17.05 18.58 9.29
N SER A 771 -17.61 19.67 9.82
CA SER A 771 -18.94 20.15 9.45
C SER A 771 -19.04 20.57 7.98
N VAL A 772 -20.10 20.13 7.31
CA VAL A 772 -20.39 20.41 5.89
C VAL A 772 -21.82 20.87 5.69
N LYS A 773 -22.06 21.56 4.57
CA LYS A 773 -23.39 21.91 4.07
C LYS A 773 -23.65 21.14 2.78
N ALA A 774 -24.42 20.06 2.86
CA ALA A 774 -24.82 19.28 1.70
C ALA A 774 -26.06 19.87 0.99
N ARG A 775 -26.00 20.02 -0.34
CA ARG A 775 -27.14 20.43 -1.19
C ARG A 775 -27.55 19.33 -2.17
N SER A 776 -28.85 19.23 -2.46
CA SER A 776 -29.38 18.30 -3.45
C SER A 776 -29.36 18.90 -4.86
N LEU A 777 -29.30 18.05 -5.90
CA LEU A 777 -29.26 18.49 -7.31
C LEU A 777 -30.49 19.32 -7.75
N MET A 778 -31.62 19.22 -7.06
CA MET A 778 -32.87 19.90 -7.45
C MET A 778 -32.98 21.37 -6.99
N GLU A 779 -32.11 21.86 -6.10
CA GLU A 779 -32.28 23.19 -5.50
C GLU A 779 -31.80 24.37 -6.36
N SER A 780 -31.19 24.16 -7.53
CA SER A 780 -30.51 25.24 -8.26
C SER A 780 -31.28 25.84 -9.46
N LYS A 781 -32.62 25.84 -9.47
CA LYS A 781 -33.38 26.54 -10.54
C LYS A 781 -34.24 27.71 -10.09
N THR A 782 -34.21 28.11 -8.82
CA THR A 782 -35.11 29.17 -8.30
C THR A 782 -34.45 30.38 -7.66
N GLU A 783 -33.12 30.47 -7.60
CA GLU A 783 -32.45 31.71 -7.17
C GLU A 783 -31.64 32.29 -8.34
N PHE A 784 -32.33 33.02 -9.21
CA PHE A 784 -31.70 34.11 -9.95
C PHE A 784 -31.99 35.39 -9.17
N ASP A 785 -30.94 36.00 -8.66
CA ASP A 785 -30.94 37.37 -8.13
C ASP A 785 -31.49 38.32 -9.19
N PHE A 786 -32.69 38.84 -8.95
CA PHE A 786 -33.10 40.15 -9.46
C PHE A 786 -32.90 41.15 -8.32
N GLY A 787 -31.76 41.85 -8.34
CA GLY A 787 -31.45 42.90 -7.38
C GLY A 787 -30.26 43.75 -7.82
N VAL A 788 -30.56 44.73 -8.69
CA VAL A 788 -29.85 46.00 -9.02
C VAL A 788 -28.32 46.03 -8.95
#